data_AF-S7ZJT3-F1
#
_entry.id   AF-S7ZJT3-F1
#
_cell.length_a   1.000
_cell.length_b   1.000
_cell.length_c   1.000
_cell.angle_alpha   90.00
_cell.angle_beta   90.00
_cell.angle_gamma   90.00
#
_symmetry.space_group_name_H-M   'P 1'
#
loop_
_entity.id
_entity.type
_entity.pdbx_description
1 polymer ?
#
loop_
_entity_poly.entity_id
_entity_poly.type
_entity_poly.pdbx_seq_one_letter_code
_entity_poly.pdbx_strand_id
1 'polypeptide(L)'
;MMDQAAISAASQHLDIMPSMLSDRSTQITSPAKIIEELRTLPADQVYETAKLYLHEICEKGQAFLDSVAIELYTFVKDGEFWKGHETQEDFEDSWTVAREAIDRREYDKNYIQQVMYAALQAWNGDAEKIMIRVRTKTFAEKVSKLVRSGISFEEMQLRVNNAILQRLEKGMHGRGIRRAKEVMQGDLDNAYKSPDLTELTLERLSKHHLSIDEDGFICEYYRMPRILDEADKDQSLALDEDESQISSAEEIQSQNLDPEGSRISSAEEIQPRKRSPELNDDDERSQESELLTESATKKPKTSQGSSKSAPCGCKMDASRLAKVVPKTKLDAESEREALVIFRLVGRSIRENATEISPDSICKGHATQLAHLLHIYTNGVDYGTLVQRLRCLYARLGDWDRAKKEFEVWFKSSSGKELGSCFRFPPKMRKPLVSNFEKMQHLTFQDASFRCFGRVPPSFGKKMERDWNVDGSVVVPIFAWLRDDWDGCHPRGLIDMIEEEFNMYDWHYQSRKHAPRVGWAKNAWYSGIQQLVRRDYAYYLLYVLLRPDHQYRLISFPYYAKSAYPGEQTAFRHLDINVTDLLASQRMANAIQGTVSLTDENPRNCTEMLLGMQNHLAEWWQNLRDRGCQKDGLIHKISAAMWTAEDEEKFGLSWEKVICKQGDVRISKPHLPHGSTGPATCLRRTVLPWFVGIREDHETLDSPESGTWSELSACHRDFSSPEQTPSGWSSQKYGGRLAHPFSASIRLPESSPIGDALIGRERWDSPAVIEELDVLFGRNWQRAHRLIQEQRDRARRAYLLHFEMTMKAERQQFGAHSYFLRKEKGLSVLPNFV
;
A
#
# COMPACT_ATOMS: atom_id res chain seq x y z
N MET A 1 -24.25 9.60 -66.05
CA MET A 1 -24.84 8.72 -65.02
C MET A 1 -23.81 8.10 -64.07
N MET A 2 -22.50 8.30 -64.23
CA MET A 2 -21.49 7.83 -63.26
C MET A 2 -21.15 8.81 -62.12
N ASP A 3 -21.57 10.09 -62.19
CA ASP A 3 -21.25 11.09 -61.13
C ASP A 3 -22.27 11.18 -59.97
N GLN A 4 -23.52 10.73 -60.15
CA GLN A 4 -24.54 10.86 -59.09
C GLN A 4 -24.39 9.80 -57.98
N ALA A 5 -23.75 8.66 -58.26
CA ALA A 5 -23.51 7.63 -57.26
C ALA A 5 -22.38 8.00 -56.28
N ALA A 6 -21.35 8.72 -56.75
CA ALA A 6 -20.26 9.20 -55.91
C ALA A 6 -20.71 10.34 -54.97
N ILE A 7 -21.56 11.24 -55.47
CA ILE A 7 -22.12 12.35 -54.68
C ILE A 7 -23.11 11.83 -53.63
N SER A 8 -23.91 10.80 -53.95
CA SER A 8 -24.83 10.18 -52.97
C SER A 8 -24.11 9.38 -51.88
N ALA A 9 -22.96 8.78 -52.18
CA ALA A 9 -22.14 8.06 -51.20
C ALA A 9 -21.39 9.02 -50.25
N ALA A 10 -20.93 10.17 -50.75
CA ALA A 10 -20.30 11.20 -49.94
C ALA A 10 -21.30 11.89 -48.99
N SER A 11 -22.55 12.12 -49.44
CA SER A 11 -23.59 12.72 -48.59
C SER A 11 -24.08 11.80 -47.46
N GLN A 12 -24.11 10.48 -47.67
CA GLN A 12 -24.47 9.52 -46.61
C GLN A 12 -23.36 9.34 -45.56
N HIS A 13 -22.11 9.67 -45.88
CA HIS A 13 -21.00 9.59 -44.93
C HIS A 13 -20.93 10.80 -43.97
N LEU A 14 -21.48 11.95 -44.37
CA LEU A 14 -21.48 13.19 -43.58
C LEU A 14 -22.61 13.24 -42.52
N ASP A 15 -23.71 12.51 -42.71
CA ASP A 15 -24.83 12.47 -41.74
C ASP A 15 -24.61 11.48 -40.58
N ILE A 16 -23.59 10.61 -40.64
CA ILE A 16 -23.31 9.57 -39.62
C ILE A 16 -22.29 10.06 -38.57
N MET A 17 -21.48 11.07 -38.88
CA MET A 17 -20.39 11.54 -38.02
C MET A 17 -20.85 12.28 -36.74
N PRO A 18 -21.89 13.15 -36.75
CA PRO A 18 -22.29 13.88 -35.54
C PRO A 18 -22.87 12.98 -34.44
N SER A 19 -23.51 11.85 -34.78
CA SER A 19 -24.15 10.98 -33.78
C SER A 19 -23.20 9.98 -33.11
N MET A 20 -22.01 9.74 -33.67
CA MET A 20 -21.00 8.86 -33.06
C MET A 20 -20.11 9.58 -32.02
N LEU A 21 -20.04 10.91 -32.08
CA LEU A 21 -19.17 11.71 -31.21
C LEU A 21 -19.85 12.13 -29.90
N SER A 22 -21.18 12.32 -29.90
CA SER A 22 -21.90 12.76 -28.69
C SER A 22 -21.79 11.76 -27.52
N ASP A 23 -21.74 10.45 -27.81
CA ASP A 23 -21.56 9.39 -26.79
C ASP A 23 -20.09 9.18 -26.38
N ARG A 24 -19.12 9.60 -27.21
CA ARG A 24 -17.67 9.45 -26.95
C ARG A 24 -17.06 10.59 -26.14
N SER A 25 -17.71 11.75 -26.10
CA SER A 25 -17.31 12.97 -25.37
C SER A 25 -17.01 12.77 -23.88
N THR A 26 -17.54 11.70 -23.25
CA THR A 26 -17.34 11.40 -21.82
C THR A 26 -16.08 10.55 -21.53
N GLN A 27 -15.36 10.06 -22.55
CA GLN A 27 -14.23 9.14 -22.40
C GLN A 27 -12.84 9.70 -22.75
N ILE A 28 -12.73 11.00 -23.01
CA ILE A 28 -11.44 11.65 -23.29
C ILE A 28 -10.63 11.74 -21.99
N THR A 29 -9.72 10.79 -21.77
CA THR A 29 -8.94 10.67 -20.51
C THR A 29 -7.51 11.17 -20.61
N SER A 30 -6.93 11.33 -21.81
CA SER A 30 -5.57 11.87 -21.98
C SER A 30 -5.30 12.39 -23.40
N PRO A 31 -4.40 13.38 -23.57
CA PRO A 31 -3.96 13.82 -24.89
C PRO A 31 -3.38 12.68 -25.74
N ALA A 32 -2.60 11.80 -25.12
CA ALA A 32 -1.98 10.65 -25.77
C ALA A 32 -3.01 9.74 -26.43
N LYS A 33 -4.16 9.51 -25.79
CA LYS A 33 -5.24 8.67 -26.33
C LYS A 33 -5.93 9.32 -27.54
N ILE A 34 -6.13 10.65 -27.51
CA ILE A 34 -6.66 11.39 -28.67
C ILE A 34 -5.70 11.27 -29.85
N ILE A 35 -4.40 11.51 -29.61
CA ILE A 35 -3.36 11.42 -30.65
C ILE A 35 -3.25 9.99 -31.19
N GLU A 36 -3.32 8.98 -30.32
CA GLU A 36 -3.32 7.57 -30.72
C GLU A 36 -4.53 7.24 -31.60
N GLU A 37 -5.73 7.70 -31.25
CA GLU A 37 -6.93 7.53 -32.08
C GLU A 37 -6.75 8.24 -33.43
N LEU A 38 -6.28 9.48 -33.45
CA LEU A 38 -6.03 10.21 -34.70
C LEU A 38 -4.99 9.52 -35.59
N ARG A 39 -3.99 8.86 -35.03
CA ARG A 39 -3.01 8.06 -35.80
C ARG A 39 -3.63 6.85 -36.49
N THR A 40 -4.80 6.38 -36.05
CA THR A 40 -5.52 5.27 -36.70
C THR A 40 -6.41 5.72 -37.86
N LEU A 41 -6.64 7.02 -38.02
CA LEU A 41 -7.51 7.56 -39.07
C LEU A 41 -6.75 7.72 -40.40
N PRO A 42 -7.45 7.65 -41.54
CA PRO A 42 -6.93 8.10 -42.82
C PRO A 42 -6.46 9.56 -42.76
N ALA A 43 -5.36 9.89 -43.43
CA ALA A 43 -4.71 11.20 -43.33
C ALA A 43 -5.64 12.39 -43.67
N ASP A 44 -6.57 12.20 -44.61
CA ASP A 44 -7.60 13.16 -45.03
C ASP A 44 -8.75 13.34 -44.02
N GLN A 45 -8.81 12.51 -42.97
CA GLN A 45 -9.80 12.61 -41.90
C GLN A 45 -9.21 13.14 -40.59
N VAL A 46 -7.88 13.14 -40.46
CA VAL A 46 -7.19 13.53 -39.21
C VAL A 46 -7.52 14.98 -38.84
N TYR A 47 -7.52 15.89 -39.83
CA TYR A 47 -7.69 17.31 -39.59
C TYR A 47 -9.09 17.69 -39.09
N GLU A 48 -10.14 17.25 -39.78
CA GLU A 48 -11.53 17.51 -39.38
C GLU A 48 -11.85 16.89 -38.01
N THR A 49 -11.36 15.68 -37.75
CA THR A 49 -11.54 15.02 -36.45
C THR A 49 -10.81 15.78 -35.33
N ALA A 50 -9.59 16.26 -35.59
CA ALA A 50 -8.85 17.07 -34.64
C ALA A 50 -9.55 18.41 -34.34
N LYS A 51 -10.18 19.05 -35.34
CA LYS A 51 -11.00 20.26 -35.14
C LYS A 51 -12.19 20.02 -34.22
N LEU A 52 -12.87 18.87 -34.36
CA LEU A 52 -13.98 18.49 -33.49
C LEU A 52 -13.51 18.31 -32.04
N TYR A 53 -12.38 17.63 -31.85
CA TYR A 53 -11.76 17.50 -30.53
C TYR A 53 -11.37 18.86 -29.95
N LEU A 54 -10.73 19.74 -30.73
CA LEU A 54 -10.36 21.10 -30.31
C LEU A 54 -11.58 21.93 -29.90
N HIS A 55 -12.67 21.87 -30.66
CA HIS A 55 -13.91 22.58 -30.34
C HIS A 55 -14.48 22.12 -29.00
N GLU A 56 -14.58 20.80 -28.79
CA GLU A 56 -15.09 20.21 -27.55
C GLU A 56 -14.20 20.54 -26.33
N ILE A 57 -12.89 20.52 -26.53
CA ILE A 57 -11.86 20.94 -25.56
C ILE A 57 -12.06 22.41 -25.17
N CYS A 58 -12.24 23.29 -26.16
CA CYS A 58 -12.45 24.71 -25.95
C CYS A 58 -13.77 25.01 -25.20
N GLU A 59 -14.85 24.31 -25.51
CA GLU A 59 -16.16 24.47 -24.83
C GLU A 59 -16.14 24.03 -23.36
N LYS A 60 -15.39 22.97 -23.02
CA LYS A 60 -15.35 22.43 -21.66
C LYS A 60 -14.54 23.28 -20.67
N GLY A 61 -13.71 24.21 -21.14
CA GLY A 61 -13.13 25.29 -20.31
C GLY A 61 -12.24 24.86 -19.14
N GLN A 62 -11.60 23.69 -19.19
CA GLN A 62 -10.74 23.18 -18.11
C GLN A 62 -9.24 23.32 -18.42
N ALA A 63 -8.44 23.59 -17.38
CA ALA A 63 -6.99 23.74 -17.47
C ALA A 63 -6.23 22.52 -18.03
N PHE A 64 -6.80 21.32 -17.91
CA PHE A 64 -6.27 20.07 -18.48
C PHE A 64 -6.38 20.02 -20.01
N LEU A 65 -7.37 20.71 -20.56
CA LEU A 65 -7.69 20.70 -21.99
C LEU A 65 -6.75 21.62 -22.78
N ASP A 66 -6.10 22.59 -22.12
CA ASP A 66 -5.17 23.52 -22.77
C ASP A 66 -3.89 22.83 -23.26
N SER A 67 -3.29 21.94 -22.46
CA SER A 67 -2.11 21.17 -22.89
C SER A 67 -2.47 20.16 -23.99
N VAL A 68 -3.68 19.59 -23.91
CA VAL A 68 -4.21 18.71 -24.96
C VAL A 68 -4.31 19.47 -26.29
N ALA A 69 -4.81 20.70 -26.27
CA ALA A 69 -4.91 21.53 -27.47
C ALA A 69 -3.53 21.78 -28.13
N ILE A 70 -2.47 22.06 -27.35
CA ILE A 70 -1.11 22.25 -27.87
C ILE A 70 -0.59 20.98 -28.52
N GLU A 71 -0.68 19.84 -27.84
CA GLU A 71 -0.17 18.57 -28.34
C GLU A 71 -0.92 18.13 -29.61
N LEU A 72 -2.25 18.30 -29.61
CA LEU A 72 -3.11 18.01 -30.74
C LEU A 72 -2.74 18.84 -31.98
N TYR A 73 -2.42 20.11 -31.79
CA TYR A 73 -1.92 20.94 -32.90
C TYR A 73 -0.53 20.58 -33.35
N THR A 74 0.38 20.33 -32.42
CA THR A 74 1.76 19.95 -32.77
C THR A 74 1.70 18.71 -33.65
N PHE A 75 0.84 17.75 -33.29
CA PHE A 75 0.54 16.59 -34.10
C PHE A 75 -0.06 16.94 -35.48
N VAL A 76 -1.08 17.79 -35.55
CA VAL A 76 -1.71 18.22 -36.82
C VAL A 76 -0.73 18.95 -37.74
N LYS A 77 0.09 19.85 -37.18
CA LYS A 77 1.07 20.67 -37.89
C LYS A 77 2.23 19.84 -38.41
N ASP A 78 2.86 19.06 -37.53
CA ASP A 78 4.07 18.29 -37.87
C ASP A 78 3.75 17.15 -38.85
N GLY A 79 2.54 16.59 -38.77
CA GLY A 79 2.04 15.62 -39.75
C GLY A 79 1.50 16.26 -41.04
N GLU A 80 1.52 17.59 -41.15
CA GLU A 80 0.97 18.36 -42.28
C GLU A 80 -0.49 18.02 -42.63
N PHE A 81 -1.27 17.50 -41.68
CA PHE A 81 -2.62 16.99 -41.91
C PHE A 81 -3.62 18.08 -42.32
N TRP A 82 -3.29 19.35 -42.09
CA TRP A 82 -4.08 20.52 -42.51
C TRP A 82 -4.00 20.79 -44.03
N LYS A 83 -2.98 20.27 -44.73
CA LYS A 83 -2.80 20.51 -46.17
C LYS A 83 -3.93 19.85 -46.97
N GLY A 84 -4.67 20.67 -47.71
CA GLY A 84 -5.83 20.24 -48.50
C GLY A 84 -7.18 20.62 -47.89
N HIS A 85 -7.20 21.08 -46.63
CA HIS A 85 -8.40 21.57 -45.96
C HIS A 85 -8.45 23.10 -45.89
N GLU A 86 -7.31 23.74 -45.60
CA GLU A 86 -7.21 25.19 -45.39
C GLU A 86 -5.94 25.75 -46.05
N THR A 87 -5.91 27.07 -46.28
CA THR A 87 -4.67 27.73 -46.67
C THR A 87 -3.72 27.81 -45.47
N GLN A 88 -2.42 27.94 -45.70
CA GLN A 88 -1.46 28.09 -44.61
C GLN A 88 -1.77 29.32 -43.74
N GLU A 89 -2.19 30.41 -44.36
CA GLU A 89 -2.56 31.66 -43.68
C GLU A 89 -3.78 31.45 -42.76
N ASP A 90 -4.85 30.82 -43.27
CA ASP A 90 -6.05 30.54 -42.48
C ASP A 90 -5.79 29.58 -41.29
N PHE A 91 -4.93 28.57 -41.51
CA PHE A 91 -4.51 27.63 -40.47
C PHE A 91 -3.67 28.33 -39.39
N GLU A 92 -2.72 29.18 -39.79
CA GLU A 92 -1.90 29.96 -38.86
C GLU A 92 -2.74 30.99 -38.07
N ASP A 93 -3.73 31.63 -38.69
CA ASP A 93 -4.64 32.58 -38.04
C ASP A 93 -5.57 31.91 -37.02
N SER A 94 -6.27 30.87 -37.44
CA SER A 94 -7.16 30.08 -36.55
C SER A 94 -6.40 29.53 -35.35
N TRP A 95 -5.12 29.20 -35.57
CA TRP A 95 -4.28 28.65 -34.52
C TRP A 95 -3.63 29.70 -33.62
N THR A 96 -3.33 30.88 -34.15
CA THR A 96 -2.85 32.01 -33.34
C THR A 96 -3.86 32.36 -32.25
N VAL A 97 -5.16 32.33 -32.58
CA VAL A 97 -6.25 32.52 -31.60
C VAL A 97 -6.23 31.47 -30.49
N ALA A 98 -5.99 30.20 -30.81
CA ALA A 98 -5.88 29.12 -29.82
C ALA A 98 -4.66 29.30 -28.92
N ARG A 99 -3.50 29.62 -29.50
CA ARG A 99 -2.26 29.89 -28.74
C ARG A 99 -2.41 31.11 -27.82
N GLU A 100 -2.97 32.21 -28.31
CA GLU A 100 -3.25 33.40 -27.49
C GLU A 100 -4.20 33.10 -26.32
N ALA A 101 -5.20 32.24 -26.53
CA ALA A 101 -6.11 31.81 -25.46
C ALA A 101 -5.38 31.00 -24.38
N ILE A 102 -4.43 30.14 -24.77
CA ILE A 102 -3.61 29.35 -23.85
C ILE A 102 -2.63 30.23 -23.09
N ASP A 103 -1.89 31.09 -23.80
CA ASP A 103 -0.95 32.05 -23.21
C ASP A 103 -1.67 32.96 -22.20
N ARG A 104 -2.91 33.39 -22.52
CA ARG A 104 -3.75 34.17 -21.60
C ARG A 104 -4.15 33.37 -20.36
N ARG A 105 -4.48 32.08 -20.49
CA ARG A 105 -4.80 31.22 -19.32
C ARG A 105 -3.57 30.93 -18.47
N GLU A 106 -2.41 30.70 -19.07
CA GLU A 106 -1.15 30.53 -18.35
C GLU A 106 -0.77 31.81 -17.61
N TYR A 107 -0.90 32.97 -18.26
CA TYR A 107 -0.77 34.27 -17.62
C TYR A 107 -1.71 34.41 -16.42
N ASP A 108 -2.99 34.05 -16.58
CA ASP A 108 -3.98 34.14 -15.51
C ASP A 108 -3.65 33.22 -14.32
N LYS A 109 -3.17 31.99 -14.57
CA LYS A 109 -2.69 31.06 -13.53
C LYS A 109 -1.49 31.64 -12.78
N ASN A 110 -0.50 32.14 -13.52
CA ASN A 110 0.69 32.76 -12.96
C ASN A 110 0.32 33.98 -12.10
N TYR A 111 -0.64 34.79 -12.56
CA TYR A 111 -1.14 35.92 -11.78
C TYR A 111 -1.83 35.49 -10.49
N ILE A 112 -2.73 34.50 -10.53
CA ILE A 112 -3.39 33.95 -9.33
C ILE A 112 -2.33 33.46 -8.32
N GLN A 113 -1.29 32.78 -8.80
CA GLN A 113 -0.21 32.28 -7.97
C GLN A 113 0.64 33.40 -7.35
N GLN A 114 0.90 34.48 -8.09
CA GLN A 114 1.56 35.68 -7.56
C GLN A 114 0.72 36.34 -6.46
N VAL A 115 -0.59 36.48 -6.66
CA VAL A 115 -1.50 37.01 -5.63
C VAL A 115 -1.52 36.11 -4.41
N MET A 116 -1.54 34.79 -4.58
CA MET A 116 -1.45 33.83 -3.48
C MET A 116 -0.18 34.05 -2.66
N TYR A 117 0.95 34.26 -3.32
CA TYR A 117 2.23 34.50 -2.65
C TYR A 117 2.22 35.80 -1.86
N ALA A 118 1.71 36.88 -2.47
CA ALA A 118 1.56 38.16 -1.79
C ALA A 118 0.61 38.06 -0.58
N ALA A 119 -0.48 37.29 -0.70
CA ALA A 119 -1.41 37.04 0.38
C ALA A 119 -0.75 36.23 1.52
N LEU A 120 0.02 35.19 1.22
CA LEU A 120 0.76 34.40 2.21
C LEU A 120 1.79 35.25 2.96
N GLN A 121 2.44 36.21 2.29
CA GLN A 121 3.37 37.13 2.95
C GLN A 121 2.64 38.13 3.86
N ALA A 122 1.44 38.58 3.48
CA ALA A 122 0.66 39.54 4.27
C ALA A 122 -0.12 38.89 5.43
N TRP A 123 -0.60 37.67 5.25
CA TRP A 123 -1.59 37.01 6.11
C TRP A 123 -1.16 35.63 6.62
N ASN A 124 0.09 35.23 6.39
CA ASN A 124 0.62 33.91 6.80
C ASN A 124 -0.27 32.75 6.31
N GLY A 125 -0.41 31.70 7.13
CA GLY A 125 -1.20 30.51 6.80
C GLY A 125 -2.70 30.79 6.57
N ASP A 126 -3.23 31.89 7.10
CA ASP A 126 -4.64 32.24 6.93
C ASP A 126 -4.99 32.65 5.50
N ALA A 127 -4.02 33.07 4.69
CA ALA A 127 -4.25 33.34 3.28
C ALA A 127 -4.86 32.14 2.53
N GLU A 128 -4.54 30.91 2.93
CA GLU A 128 -5.10 29.69 2.31
C GLU A 128 -6.64 29.69 2.36
N LYS A 129 -7.23 30.15 3.47
CA LYS A 129 -8.67 30.19 3.71
C LYS A 129 -9.43 30.99 2.63
N ILE A 130 -8.91 32.13 2.18
CA ILE A 130 -9.56 32.86 1.07
C ILE A 130 -9.12 32.35 -0.30
N MET A 131 -7.86 31.91 -0.43
CA MET A 131 -7.30 31.51 -1.72
C MET A 131 -7.95 30.25 -2.30
N ILE A 132 -8.46 29.33 -1.46
CA ILE A 132 -9.23 28.18 -1.96
C ILE A 132 -10.53 28.56 -2.70
N ARG A 133 -11.03 29.80 -2.50
CA ARG A 133 -12.23 30.35 -3.18
C ARG A 133 -11.88 31.11 -4.46
N VAL A 134 -10.60 31.42 -4.71
CA VAL A 134 -10.12 32.15 -5.89
C VAL A 134 -10.06 31.21 -7.10
N ARG A 135 -11.00 31.35 -8.03
CA ARG A 135 -11.10 30.52 -9.25
C ARG A 135 -10.72 31.23 -10.54
N THR A 136 -10.63 32.56 -10.52
CA THR A 136 -10.45 33.39 -11.72
C THR A 136 -9.46 34.51 -11.44
N LYS A 137 -8.77 35.00 -12.48
CA LYS A 137 -7.88 36.16 -12.37
C LYS A 137 -8.59 37.36 -11.78
N THR A 138 -9.81 37.67 -12.22
CA THR A 138 -10.58 38.81 -11.69
C THR A 138 -10.82 38.70 -10.19
N PHE A 139 -11.07 37.49 -9.67
CA PHE A 139 -11.20 37.26 -8.23
C PHE A 139 -9.85 37.50 -7.52
N ALA A 140 -8.74 37.00 -8.09
CA ALA A 140 -7.40 37.25 -7.57
C ALA A 140 -7.03 38.75 -7.58
N GLU A 141 -7.42 39.50 -8.60
CA GLU A 141 -7.21 40.96 -8.64
C GLU A 141 -7.89 41.67 -7.46
N LYS A 142 -9.07 41.20 -7.04
CA LYS A 142 -9.77 41.76 -5.87
C LYS A 142 -9.05 41.41 -4.57
N VAL A 143 -8.62 40.16 -4.41
CA VAL A 143 -7.80 39.74 -3.26
C VAL A 143 -6.50 40.55 -3.21
N SER A 144 -5.83 40.75 -4.35
CA SER A 144 -4.62 41.57 -4.46
C SER A 144 -4.82 43.02 -3.98
N LYS A 145 -6.00 43.61 -4.19
CA LYS A 145 -6.30 44.96 -3.66
C LYS A 145 -6.41 44.97 -2.14
N LEU A 146 -7.04 43.95 -1.56
CA LEU A 146 -7.15 43.79 -0.11
C LEU A 146 -5.77 43.56 0.52
N VAL A 147 -4.96 42.67 -0.06
CA VAL A 147 -3.57 42.43 0.37
C VAL A 147 -2.76 43.73 0.34
N ARG A 148 -2.83 44.50 -0.75
CA ARG A 148 -2.10 45.77 -0.90
C ARG A 148 -2.61 46.89 0.02
N SER A 149 -3.82 46.78 0.57
CA SER A 149 -4.35 47.76 1.50
C SER A 149 -3.76 47.66 2.91
N GLY A 150 -3.03 46.57 3.21
CA GLY A 150 -2.37 46.37 4.50
C GLY A 150 -3.33 45.99 5.64
N ILE A 151 -4.58 45.65 5.35
CA ILE A 151 -5.52 45.15 6.36
C ILE A 151 -5.12 43.74 6.84
N SER A 152 -5.40 43.44 8.11
CA SER A 152 -5.18 42.10 8.66
C SER A 152 -6.14 41.08 8.02
N PHE A 153 -5.83 39.80 8.19
CA PHE A 153 -6.69 38.74 7.67
C PHE A 153 -8.07 38.72 8.35
N GLU A 154 -8.11 38.90 9.67
CA GLU A 154 -9.33 38.94 10.48
C GLU A 154 -10.23 40.11 10.08
N GLU A 155 -9.63 41.28 9.86
CA GLU A 155 -10.36 42.44 9.38
C GLU A 155 -10.89 42.22 7.96
N MET A 156 -10.06 41.68 7.05
CA MET A 156 -10.50 41.32 5.70
C MET A 156 -11.68 40.34 5.74
N GLN A 157 -11.58 39.28 6.53
CA GLN A 157 -12.62 38.26 6.69
C GLN A 157 -13.93 38.87 7.20
N LEU A 158 -13.87 39.71 8.24
CA LEU A 158 -15.04 40.39 8.79
C LEU A 158 -15.70 41.35 7.78
N ARG A 159 -14.89 42.09 7.00
CA ARG A 159 -15.40 42.98 5.94
C ARG A 159 -16.09 42.18 4.82
N VAL A 160 -15.51 41.05 4.42
CA VAL A 160 -16.11 40.15 3.41
C VAL A 160 -17.43 39.57 3.90
N ASN A 161 -17.49 39.10 5.14
CA ASN A 161 -18.73 38.58 5.74
C ASN A 161 -19.82 39.66 5.84
N ASN A 162 -19.46 40.89 6.23
CA ASN A 162 -20.40 42.01 6.20
C ASN A 162 -20.87 42.34 4.78
N ALA A 163 -19.99 42.30 3.78
CA ALA A 163 -20.37 42.53 2.39
C ALA A 163 -21.36 41.46 1.88
N ILE A 164 -21.18 40.19 2.26
CA ILE A 164 -22.12 39.11 1.98
C ILE A 164 -23.48 39.40 2.62
N LEU A 165 -23.51 39.75 3.91
CA LEU A 165 -24.76 40.08 4.61
C LEU A 165 -25.46 41.27 3.98
N GLN A 166 -24.75 42.36 3.68
CA GLN A 166 -25.33 43.53 3.02
C GLN A 166 -25.92 43.17 1.66
N ARG A 167 -25.26 42.30 0.88
CA ARG A 167 -25.78 41.80 -0.41
C ARG A 167 -27.07 41.02 -0.23
N LEU A 168 -27.20 40.23 0.85
CA LEU A 168 -28.39 39.44 1.16
C LEU A 168 -29.52 40.28 1.80
N GLU A 169 -29.18 41.26 2.64
CA GLU A 169 -30.09 42.16 3.36
C GLU A 169 -30.71 43.23 2.45
N LYS A 170 -29.95 43.80 1.51
CA LYS A 170 -30.46 44.76 0.51
C LYS A 170 -31.41 44.11 -0.53
N GLY A 171 -32.02 42.99 -0.18
CA GLY A 171 -32.79 42.12 -1.04
C GLY A 171 -33.80 42.83 -1.95
N MET A 172 -33.88 42.29 -3.17
CA MET A 172 -35.02 42.30 -4.10
C MET A 172 -35.11 43.32 -5.25
N HIS A 173 -34.38 44.44 -5.28
CA HIS A 173 -34.67 45.48 -6.29
C HIS A 173 -33.60 45.73 -7.36
N GLY A 174 -32.40 45.12 -7.25
CA GLY A 174 -31.40 45.15 -8.31
C GLY A 174 -31.55 43.98 -9.29
N ARG A 175 -31.97 44.22 -10.53
CA ARG A 175 -31.88 43.18 -11.60
C ARG A 175 -30.41 42.77 -11.77
N GLY A 176 -30.12 41.47 -11.64
CA GLY A 176 -28.81 40.89 -11.98
C GLY A 176 -27.88 40.51 -10.82
N ILE A 177 -28.22 40.82 -9.55
CA ILE A 177 -27.37 40.44 -8.41
C ILE A 177 -27.68 38.98 -8.00
N ARG A 178 -26.68 38.10 -8.10
CA ARG A 178 -26.79 36.70 -7.66
C ARG A 178 -26.89 36.62 -6.12
N ARG A 179 -27.80 35.79 -5.62
CA ARG A 179 -28.05 35.57 -4.17
C ARG A 179 -27.28 34.39 -3.59
N ALA A 180 -26.08 34.12 -4.11
CA ALA A 180 -25.27 32.99 -3.65
C ALA A 180 -24.82 33.23 -2.19
N LYS A 181 -24.94 32.22 -1.33
CA LYS A 181 -24.52 32.26 0.09
C LYS A 181 -23.04 31.86 0.24
N GLU A 182 -22.21 32.42 -0.63
CA GLU A 182 -20.77 32.20 -0.69
C GLU A 182 -20.07 33.52 -1.05
N VAL A 183 -18.75 33.58 -0.86
CA VAL A 183 -17.93 34.75 -1.21
C VAL A 183 -17.97 34.99 -2.73
N MET A 184 -18.42 36.17 -3.15
CA MET A 184 -18.41 36.58 -4.55
C MET A 184 -17.37 37.69 -4.81
N GLN A 185 -16.99 37.87 -6.09
CA GLN A 185 -16.07 38.95 -6.51
C GLN A 185 -16.55 40.35 -6.06
N GLY A 186 -17.86 40.60 -6.10
CA GLY A 186 -18.45 41.86 -5.65
C GLY A 186 -18.35 42.08 -4.13
N ASP A 187 -18.32 41.00 -3.35
CA ASP A 187 -18.17 41.09 -1.89
C ASP A 187 -16.76 41.55 -1.52
N LEU A 188 -15.73 41.11 -2.26
CA LEU A 188 -14.35 41.59 -2.09
C LEU A 188 -14.18 43.06 -2.46
N ASP A 189 -14.80 43.52 -3.55
CA ASP A 189 -14.79 44.95 -3.93
C ASP A 189 -15.48 45.81 -2.87
N ASN A 190 -16.60 45.34 -2.30
CA ASN A 190 -17.31 46.04 -1.25
C ASN A 190 -16.53 46.05 0.06
N ALA A 191 -15.89 44.94 0.42
CA ALA A 191 -15.00 44.84 1.57
C ALA A 191 -13.82 45.83 1.47
N TYR A 192 -13.30 46.05 0.26
CA TYR A 192 -12.25 47.05 0.02
C TYR A 192 -12.78 48.49 0.19
N LYS A 193 -14.03 48.77 -0.25
CA LYS A 193 -14.62 50.13 -0.25
C LYS A 193 -15.24 50.55 1.08
N SER A 194 -15.75 49.60 1.86
CA SER A 194 -16.54 49.87 3.06
C SER A 194 -15.77 49.43 4.30
N PRO A 195 -15.21 50.37 5.09
CA PRO A 195 -14.57 50.04 6.35
C PRO A 195 -15.56 49.73 7.48
N ASP A 196 -16.86 49.96 7.28
CA ASP A 196 -17.87 49.73 8.31
C ASP A 196 -17.96 48.24 8.72
N LEU A 197 -17.41 47.94 9.89
CA LEU A 197 -17.48 46.63 10.53
C LEU A 197 -18.70 46.60 11.44
N THR A 198 -19.69 45.78 11.09
CA THR A 198 -20.73 45.38 12.05
C THR A 198 -20.37 44.01 12.60
N GLU A 199 -20.53 43.82 13.90
CA GLU A 199 -20.28 42.52 14.53
C GLU A 199 -21.22 41.45 13.95
N LEU A 200 -20.68 40.25 13.73
CA LEU A 200 -21.44 39.10 13.22
C LEU A 200 -22.13 38.38 14.39
N THR A 201 -23.32 38.84 14.77
CA THR A 201 -24.10 38.16 15.81
C THR A 201 -24.77 36.89 15.28
N LEU A 202 -24.90 35.87 16.12
CA LEU A 202 -25.65 34.64 15.79
C LEU A 202 -27.10 34.95 15.38
N GLU A 203 -27.72 35.96 15.99
CA GLU A 203 -29.06 36.43 15.62
C GLU A 203 -29.09 36.89 14.16
N ARG A 204 -28.13 37.72 13.73
CA ARG A 204 -28.07 38.24 12.36
C ARG A 204 -27.81 37.12 11.34
N LEU A 205 -26.93 36.17 11.66
CA LEU A 205 -26.68 35.00 10.80
C LEU A 205 -27.93 34.11 10.70
N SER A 206 -28.60 33.86 11.82
CA SER A 206 -29.79 33.00 11.88
C SER A 206 -30.98 33.57 11.08
N LYS A 207 -31.14 34.90 11.06
CA LYS A 207 -32.16 35.60 10.27
C LYS A 207 -32.08 35.29 8.77
N HIS A 208 -30.89 34.96 8.26
CA HIS A 208 -30.64 34.65 6.86
C HIS A 208 -30.36 33.16 6.58
N HIS A 209 -30.49 32.30 7.59
CA HIS A 209 -30.13 30.88 7.51
C HIS A 209 -28.66 30.68 7.07
N LEU A 210 -27.75 31.37 7.76
CA LEU A 210 -26.31 31.32 7.50
C LEU A 210 -25.55 30.76 8.70
N SER A 211 -24.38 30.20 8.44
CA SER A 211 -23.35 29.84 9.43
C SER A 211 -21.99 30.40 9.01
N ILE A 212 -20.98 30.25 9.86
CA ILE A 212 -19.58 30.49 9.52
C ILE A 212 -18.92 29.13 9.30
N ASP A 213 -18.21 28.94 8.19
CA ASP A 213 -17.46 27.72 7.90
C ASP A 213 -16.12 27.66 8.65
N GLU A 214 -15.39 26.54 8.48
CA GLU A 214 -14.08 26.32 9.11
C GLU A 214 -13.01 27.34 8.69
N ASP A 215 -13.21 28.03 7.56
CA ASP A 215 -12.33 29.08 7.06
C ASP A 215 -12.74 30.48 7.57
N GLY A 216 -13.80 30.56 8.37
CA GLY A 216 -14.33 31.79 8.95
C GLY A 216 -15.15 32.65 7.98
N PHE A 217 -15.62 32.10 6.86
CA PHE A 217 -16.51 32.80 5.93
C PHE A 217 -17.97 32.37 6.09
N ILE A 218 -18.89 33.29 5.77
CA ILE A 218 -20.31 33.00 5.76
C ILE A 218 -20.64 31.94 4.69
N CYS A 219 -21.37 30.90 5.11
CA CYS A 219 -21.87 29.82 4.26
C CYS A 219 -23.35 29.52 4.56
N GLU A 220 -23.98 28.70 3.72
CA GLU A 220 -25.34 28.23 3.98
C GLU A 220 -25.39 27.28 5.18
N TYR A 221 -26.33 27.54 6.09
CA TYR A 221 -26.51 26.75 7.32
C TYR A 221 -26.82 25.28 6.98
N TYR A 222 -25.84 24.40 7.14
CA TYR A 222 -26.06 22.95 7.01
C TYR A 222 -26.80 22.47 8.25
N ARG A 223 -28.11 22.22 8.11
CA ARG A 223 -28.92 21.60 9.16
C ARG A 223 -28.43 20.17 9.36
N MET A 224 -27.47 19.96 10.25
CA MET A 224 -27.20 18.64 10.80
C MET A 224 -28.53 18.11 11.37
N PRO A 225 -28.99 16.89 11.01
CA PRO A 225 -30.16 16.31 11.62
C PRO A 225 -29.95 16.30 13.13
N ARG A 226 -30.82 16.99 13.88
CA ARG A 226 -30.79 16.97 15.35
C ARG A 226 -30.96 15.52 15.80
N ILE A 227 -29.87 14.87 16.19
CA ILE A 227 -29.91 13.80 17.17
C ILE A 227 -30.26 14.51 18.47
N LEU A 228 -31.48 14.31 18.97
CA LEU A 228 -31.94 14.92 20.21
C LEU A 228 -31.13 14.33 21.37
N ASP A 229 -30.42 15.18 22.09
CA ASP A 229 -29.88 14.90 23.42
C ASP A 229 -31.04 14.67 24.40
N GLU A 230 -31.21 13.42 24.83
CA GLU A 230 -32.04 13.04 25.99
C GLU A 230 -31.22 12.98 27.30
N ALA A 231 -30.00 13.53 27.33
CA ALA A 231 -29.11 13.40 28.49
C ALA A 231 -29.34 14.43 29.62
N ASP A 232 -30.21 15.43 29.44
CA ASP A 232 -30.32 16.57 30.37
C ASP A 232 -31.56 16.55 31.30
N LYS A 233 -32.04 15.35 31.67
CA LYS A 233 -33.20 15.21 32.57
C LYS A 233 -33.00 14.46 33.89
N ASP A 234 -31.84 13.90 34.16
CA ASP A 234 -31.61 13.16 35.41
C ASP A 234 -30.25 13.50 36.03
N GLN A 235 -30.17 14.64 36.73
CA GLN A 235 -29.24 14.85 37.84
C GLN A 235 -29.55 16.14 38.60
N SER A 236 -30.68 16.12 39.32
CA SER A 236 -30.86 16.97 40.50
C SER A 236 -31.50 16.09 41.57
N LEU A 237 -30.71 15.52 42.48
CA LEU A 237 -31.14 15.13 43.83
C LEU A 237 -29.94 14.62 44.66
N ALA A 238 -29.85 15.18 45.87
CA ALA A 238 -29.14 14.72 47.07
C ALA A 238 -27.61 14.90 47.15
N LEU A 239 -27.28 16.02 47.81
CA LEU A 239 -26.17 16.16 48.78
C LEU A 239 -26.25 15.04 49.84
N ASP A 240 -25.11 14.51 50.25
CA ASP A 240 -24.79 14.38 51.68
C ASP A 240 -23.27 14.27 51.87
N GLU A 241 -22.82 14.99 52.89
CA GLU A 241 -21.46 15.18 53.37
C GLU A 241 -20.94 13.91 54.05
N ASP A 242 -19.65 13.60 53.91
CA ASP A 242 -18.84 13.21 55.08
C ASP A 242 -17.34 13.31 54.78
N GLU A 243 -16.70 14.25 55.47
CA GLU A 243 -15.25 14.32 55.65
C GLU A 243 -14.85 13.39 56.81
N SER A 244 -13.84 12.54 56.63
CA SER A 244 -12.78 12.36 57.63
C SER A 244 -11.66 11.41 57.18
N GLN A 245 -10.44 11.97 57.20
CA GLN A 245 -9.19 11.45 57.77
C GLN A 245 -8.84 9.95 57.59
N ILE A 246 -7.64 9.69 57.05
CA ILE A 246 -6.59 8.87 57.70
C ILE A 246 -5.23 9.16 57.03
N SER A 247 -4.20 9.13 57.87
CA SER A 247 -2.85 9.63 57.74
C SER A 247 -1.81 8.60 57.26
N SER A 248 -0.73 9.14 56.66
CA SER A 248 0.71 8.85 56.88
C SER A 248 1.29 7.42 56.94
N ALA A 249 2.47 7.32 56.29
CA ALA A 249 3.62 6.43 56.56
C ALA A 249 3.43 4.93 56.19
N GLU A 250 4.42 4.15 55.73
CA GLU A 250 5.88 4.25 55.88
C GLU A 250 6.61 3.29 54.91
N GLU A 251 7.92 3.52 54.83
CA GLU A 251 9.03 2.74 54.27
C GLU A 251 8.92 1.21 54.21
N ILE A 252 9.45 0.58 53.14
CA ILE A 252 10.03 -0.77 53.22
C ILE A 252 11.39 -0.82 52.53
N GLN A 253 12.35 -1.29 53.33
CA GLN A 253 13.78 -1.46 53.09
C GLN A 253 14.13 -2.61 52.14
N SER A 254 15.27 -2.39 51.50
CA SER A 254 16.21 -3.34 50.91
C SER A 254 16.50 -4.59 51.75
N GLN A 255 16.63 -5.74 51.11
CA GLN A 255 17.40 -6.87 51.64
C GLN A 255 18.41 -7.39 50.60
N ASN A 256 19.64 -7.50 51.09
CA ASN A 256 20.82 -8.08 50.50
C ASN A 256 20.67 -9.60 50.28
N LEU A 257 21.24 -10.11 49.19
CA LEU A 257 21.79 -11.46 49.14
C LEU A 257 23.12 -11.41 48.36
N ASP A 258 24.19 -11.72 49.09
CA ASP A 258 25.55 -11.90 48.59
C ASP A 258 25.77 -13.33 48.04
N PRO A 259 26.89 -13.59 47.34
CA PRO A 259 26.99 -14.57 46.28
C PRO A 259 27.77 -15.84 46.67
N GLU A 260 27.47 -16.96 46.03
CA GLU A 260 28.37 -18.11 45.98
C GLU A 260 28.50 -18.69 44.56
N GLY A 261 29.71 -18.55 44.03
CA GLY A 261 30.53 -19.67 43.52
C GLY A 261 30.09 -20.42 42.26
N SER A 262 30.89 -20.32 41.19
CA SER A 262 31.61 -21.51 40.68
C SER A 262 32.66 -21.17 39.62
N ARG A 263 33.91 -21.40 40.02
CA ARG A 263 34.99 -22.12 39.30
C ARG A 263 35.21 -21.89 37.81
N ILE A 264 36.33 -21.23 37.57
CA ILE A 264 37.21 -21.24 36.40
C ILE A 264 37.73 -22.67 36.14
N SER A 265 37.69 -23.13 34.89
CA SER A 265 38.58 -24.20 34.40
C SER A 265 39.33 -23.75 33.14
N SER A 266 40.63 -23.53 33.36
CA SER A 266 41.79 -23.82 32.49
C SER A 266 41.61 -23.95 30.98
N ALA A 267 42.41 -23.13 30.32
CA ALA A 267 42.83 -23.20 28.93
C ALA A 267 43.59 -24.49 28.60
N GLU A 268 43.40 -24.98 27.37
CA GLU A 268 44.39 -25.79 26.67
C GLU A 268 44.79 -25.11 25.37
N GLU A 269 46.10 -25.01 25.23
CA GLU A 269 46.88 -24.34 24.22
C GLU A 269 47.20 -25.37 23.11
N ILE A 270 46.78 -25.12 21.87
CA ILE A 270 47.22 -25.91 20.70
C ILE A 270 47.71 -24.95 19.62
N GLN A 271 49.01 -25.05 19.33
CA GLN A 271 49.71 -24.32 18.27
C GLN A 271 49.39 -24.85 16.85
N PRO A 272 49.66 -24.07 15.79
CA PRO A 272 48.97 -24.17 14.51
C PRO A 272 49.70 -25.07 13.49
N ARG A 273 48.93 -25.89 12.76
CA ARG A 273 49.38 -26.51 11.51
C ARG A 273 48.95 -25.67 10.32
N LYS A 274 49.94 -25.11 9.61
CA LYS A 274 49.80 -24.52 8.27
C LYS A 274 49.38 -25.59 7.27
N ARG A 275 48.26 -25.37 6.57
CA ARG A 275 48.00 -25.87 5.21
C ARG A 275 46.98 -24.95 4.55
N SER A 276 47.40 -24.28 3.49
CA SER A 276 46.54 -23.58 2.53
C SER A 276 45.63 -24.59 1.83
N PRO A 277 44.42 -24.18 1.43
CA PRO A 277 43.92 -24.67 0.15
C PRO A 277 43.29 -23.57 -0.71
N GLU A 278 43.58 -23.69 -2.00
CA GLU A 278 42.90 -23.07 -3.12
C GLU A 278 41.40 -23.41 -3.07
N LEU A 279 40.56 -22.39 -3.28
CA LEU A 279 39.11 -22.50 -3.35
C LEU A 279 38.69 -22.89 -4.76
N ASN A 280 38.28 -24.15 -4.94
CA ASN A 280 37.37 -24.56 -5.99
C ASN A 280 36.00 -24.74 -5.32
N ASP A 281 35.11 -23.77 -5.48
CA ASP A 281 33.71 -23.85 -5.06
C ASP A 281 32.88 -24.43 -6.22
N ASP A 282 32.91 -25.76 -6.35
CA ASP A 282 31.89 -26.55 -7.05
C ASP A 282 31.36 -27.61 -6.07
N ASP A 283 30.30 -27.27 -5.34
CA ASP A 283 29.56 -28.23 -4.50
C ASP A 283 28.11 -28.33 -4.99
N GLU A 284 27.93 -29.05 -6.11
CA GLU A 284 26.74 -29.85 -6.37
C GLU A 284 27.02 -31.29 -5.92
N ARG A 285 26.44 -31.72 -4.79
CA ARG A 285 25.83 -33.05 -4.54
C ARG A 285 25.69 -33.34 -3.05
N SER A 286 24.50 -33.78 -2.66
CA SER A 286 24.40 -35.04 -1.92
C SER A 286 23.03 -35.69 -2.09
N GLN A 287 23.08 -36.95 -2.53
CA GLN A 287 22.06 -37.97 -2.39
C GLN A 287 22.16 -38.61 -0.98
N GLU A 288 21.06 -39.22 -0.55
CA GLU A 288 20.93 -40.29 0.47
C GLU A 288 21.21 -39.89 1.95
N SER A 289 20.55 -40.41 2.98
CA SER A 289 19.80 -41.64 3.18
C SER A 289 18.87 -41.51 4.41
N GLU A 290 17.84 -42.35 4.45
CA GLU A 290 17.00 -42.62 5.61
C GLU A 290 17.83 -43.11 6.81
N LEU A 291 17.66 -42.48 7.97
CA LEU A 291 17.90 -43.11 9.27
C LEU A 291 16.86 -42.58 10.27
N LEU A 292 15.83 -43.39 10.45
CA LEU A 292 14.82 -43.26 11.50
C LEU A 292 15.52 -43.32 12.87
N THR A 293 15.38 -42.24 13.65
CA THR A 293 15.60 -42.29 15.09
C THR A 293 14.27 -41.96 15.79
N GLU A 294 13.78 -42.96 16.51
CA GLU A 294 12.61 -42.90 17.37
C GLU A 294 12.79 -41.80 18.42
N SER A 295 11.90 -40.80 18.42
CA SER A 295 11.75 -39.86 19.52
C SER A 295 10.35 -40.00 20.11
N ALA A 296 10.34 -40.31 21.41
CA ALA A 296 9.18 -40.65 22.19
C ALA A 296 8.14 -39.51 22.23
N THR A 297 7.01 -39.73 21.56
CA THR A 297 5.82 -38.89 21.71
C THR A 297 5.21 -39.07 23.10
N LYS A 298 5.22 -38.00 23.91
CA LYS A 298 4.38 -37.89 25.11
C LYS A 298 2.90 -37.99 24.70
N LYS A 299 2.22 -39.01 25.23
CA LYS A 299 0.77 -39.24 25.06
C LYS A 299 -0.02 -38.03 25.61
N PRO A 300 -0.96 -37.46 24.84
CA PRO A 300 -1.96 -36.57 25.40
C PRO A 300 -2.97 -37.38 26.23
N LYS A 301 -3.32 -36.87 27.40
CA LYS A 301 -4.39 -37.41 28.26
C LYS A 301 -5.71 -37.39 27.48
N THR A 302 -6.16 -38.57 27.06
CA THR A 302 -7.50 -38.78 26.52
C THR A 302 -8.50 -38.79 27.67
N SER A 303 -9.41 -37.82 27.68
CA SER A 303 -10.63 -37.86 28.48
C SER A 303 -11.55 -38.95 27.92
N GLN A 304 -11.36 -40.19 28.39
CA GLN A 304 -12.32 -41.26 28.16
C GLN A 304 -13.56 -41.04 29.03
N GLY A 305 -14.54 -40.35 28.44
CA GLY A 305 -15.90 -40.24 28.92
C GLY A 305 -16.90 -40.48 27.79
N SER A 306 -16.66 -41.45 26.90
CA SER A 306 -17.69 -41.86 25.94
C SER A 306 -18.72 -42.72 26.66
N SER A 307 -19.86 -42.14 27.00
CA SER A 307 -21.05 -42.90 27.36
C SER A 307 -21.29 -43.94 26.28
N LYS A 308 -21.15 -45.24 26.61
CA LYS A 308 -21.57 -46.33 25.73
C LYS A 308 -23.07 -46.14 25.50
N SER A 309 -23.45 -45.61 24.33
CA SER A 309 -24.84 -45.60 23.91
C SER A 309 -25.33 -47.04 23.96
N ALA A 310 -26.39 -47.31 24.72
CA ALA A 310 -27.03 -48.62 24.72
C ALA A 310 -27.26 -49.04 23.25
N PRO A 311 -26.94 -50.29 22.87
CA PRO A 311 -27.13 -50.74 21.50
C PRO A 311 -28.61 -50.51 21.15
N CYS A 312 -28.88 -49.75 20.09
CA CYS A 312 -30.23 -49.77 19.52
C CYS A 312 -30.55 -51.25 19.24
N GLY A 313 -31.79 -51.70 19.44
CA GLY A 313 -32.21 -53.03 18.98
C GLY A 313 -32.19 -53.19 17.45
N CYS A 314 -31.56 -52.26 16.73
CA CYS A 314 -31.37 -52.25 15.31
C CYS A 314 -30.01 -52.87 14.97
N LYS A 315 -29.95 -53.75 13.96
CA LYS A 315 -28.73 -54.50 13.64
C LYS A 315 -27.65 -53.70 12.91
N MET A 316 -27.88 -52.40 12.65
CA MET A 316 -26.82 -51.46 12.35
C MET A 316 -26.15 -51.10 13.67
N ASP A 317 -24.94 -51.57 13.95
CA ASP A 317 -24.19 -51.04 15.10
C ASP A 317 -23.55 -49.68 14.75
N ALA A 318 -23.46 -48.77 15.71
CA ALA A 318 -22.89 -47.43 15.51
C ALA A 318 -21.41 -47.46 15.06
N SER A 319 -20.68 -48.54 15.35
CA SER A 319 -19.29 -48.74 14.89
C SER A 319 -19.23 -49.04 13.40
N ARG A 320 -20.27 -49.62 12.78
CA ARG A 320 -20.36 -49.85 11.33
C ARG A 320 -20.59 -48.56 10.57
N LEU A 321 -21.48 -47.67 11.04
CA LEU A 321 -21.67 -46.35 10.42
C LEU A 321 -20.37 -45.51 10.51
N ALA A 322 -19.71 -45.54 11.67
CA ALA A 322 -18.44 -44.85 11.90
C ALA A 322 -17.23 -45.44 11.13
N LYS A 323 -17.29 -46.71 10.72
CA LYS A 323 -16.30 -47.34 9.82
C LYS A 323 -16.54 -47.02 8.34
N VAL A 324 -17.78 -46.69 8.00
CA VAL A 324 -18.24 -46.47 6.62
C VAL A 324 -18.07 -45.01 6.19
N VAL A 325 -18.13 -44.05 7.13
CA VAL A 325 -17.75 -42.66 6.89
C VAL A 325 -16.24 -42.53 7.16
N PRO A 326 -15.39 -42.25 6.16
CA PRO A 326 -13.96 -41.99 6.38
C PRO A 326 -13.75 -40.98 7.51
N LYS A 327 -12.70 -41.15 8.32
CA LYS A 327 -12.31 -40.16 9.35
C LYS A 327 -11.94 -38.79 8.74
N THR A 328 -11.74 -38.72 7.43
CA THR A 328 -11.64 -37.46 6.69
C THR A 328 -13.03 -36.84 6.63
N LYS A 329 -13.18 -35.63 7.20
CA LYS A 329 -14.40 -34.82 7.14
C LYS A 329 -14.95 -34.79 5.72
N LEU A 330 -15.94 -35.63 5.43
CA LEU A 330 -16.80 -35.45 4.28
C LEU A 330 -17.88 -34.47 4.74
N ASP A 331 -17.64 -33.19 4.52
CA ASP A 331 -18.68 -32.17 4.64
C ASP A 331 -19.53 -32.33 3.37
N ALA A 332 -20.81 -32.68 3.50
CA ALA A 332 -21.66 -32.95 2.33
C ALA A 332 -22.09 -31.62 1.67
N GLU A 333 -21.15 -30.94 1.04
CA GLU A 333 -21.41 -29.70 0.32
C GLU A 333 -21.72 -29.97 -1.16
N SER A 334 -21.19 -31.06 -1.73
CA SER A 334 -21.39 -31.43 -3.13
C SER A 334 -22.32 -32.64 -3.33
N GLU A 335 -22.96 -32.71 -4.51
CA GLU A 335 -23.74 -33.88 -4.98
C GLU A 335 -22.92 -35.18 -4.88
N ARG A 336 -21.63 -35.11 -5.26
CA ARG A 336 -20.72 -36.26 -5.29
C ARG A 336 -20.54 -36.87 -3.90
N GLU A 337 -20.42 -36.03 -2.86
CA GLU A 337 -20.25 -36.48 -1.48
C GLU A 337 -21.56 -37.05 -0.91
N ALA A 338 -22.69 -36.38 -1.16
CA ALA A 338 -24.01 -36.88 -0.78
C ALA A 338 -24.29 -38.26 -1.41
N LEU A 339 -24.00 -38.43 -2.69
CA LEU A 339 -24.08 -39.71 -3.41
C LEU A 339 -23.22 -40.79 -2.75
N VAL A 340 -21.99 -40.48 -2.36
CA VAL A 340 -21.09 -41.41 -1.67
C VAL A 340 -21.71 -41.83 -0.34
N ILE A 341 -22.15 -40.88 0.48
CA ILE A 341 -22.77 -41.14 1.79
C ILE A 341 -24.01 -42.05 1.65
N PHE A 342 -24.93 -41.73 0.75
CA PHE A 342 -26.14 -42.52 0.56
C PHE A 342 -25.87 -43.90 -0.04
N ARG A 343 -24.93 -44.03 -1.00
CA ARG A 343 -24.53 -45.34 -1.56
C ARG A 343 -23.92 -46.24 -0.51
N LEU A 344 -23.10 -45.68 0.36
CA LEU A 344 -22.44 -46.41 1.45
C LEU A 344 -23.46 -46.92 2.47
N VAL A 345 -24.42 -46.09 2.89
CA VAL A 345 -25.52 -46.53 3.76
C VAL A 345 -26.41 -47.57 3.07
N GLY A 346 -26.79 -47.35 1.81
CA GLY A 346 -27.62 -48.27 1.04
C GLY A 346 -26.94 -49.61 0.74
N ARG A 347 -25.62 -49.64 0.57
CA ARG A 347 -24.83 -50.89 0.48
C ARG A 347 -24.89 -51.65 1.80
N SER A 348 -24.67 -50.96 2.93
CA SER A 348 -24.72 -51.58 4.25
C SER A 348 -26.09 -52.20 4.56
N ILE A 349 -27.20 -51.53 4.18
CA ILE A 349 -28.56 -52.09 4.33
C ILE A 349 -28.75 -53.33 3.45
N ARG A 350 -28.32 -53.28 2.18
CA ARG A 350 -28.47 -54.39 1.22
C ARG A 350 -27.67 -55.64 1.59
N GLU A 351 -26.43 -55.48 2.03
CA GLU A 351 -25.56 -56.57 2.46
C GLU A 351 -26.10 -57.29 3.70
N ASN A 352 -27.04 -56.68 4.41
CA ASN A 352 -27.68 -57.22 5.61
C ASN A 352 -29.21 -57.33 5.44
N ALA A 353 -29.73 -57.38 4.20
CA ALA A 353 -31.16 -57.27 3.89
C ALA A 353 -32.03 -58.41 4.47
N THR A 354 -31.45 -59.57 4.79
CA THR A 354 -32.14 -60.67 5.50
C THR A 354 -32.35 -60.38 6.99
N GLU A 355 -31.68 -59.37 7.52
CA GLU A 355 -31.65 -59.03 8.94
C GLU A 355 -32.10 -57.59 9.24
N ILE A 356 -32.11 -56.71 8.24
CA ILE A 356 -32.48 -55.30 8.34
C ILE A 356 -33.56 -55.02 7.30
N SER A 357 -34.77 -54.69 7.75
CA SER A 357 -35.81 -54.22 6.82
C SER A 357 -35.37 -52.87 6.22
N PRO A 358 -35.57 -52.62 4.92
CA PRO A 358 -35.38 -51.30 4.29
C PRO A 358 -36.16 -50.17 4.99
N ASP A 359 -37.20 -50.53 5.76
CA ASP A 359 -37.99 -49.60 6.58
C ASP A 359 -37.44 -49.39 8.01
N SER A 360 -36.32 -50.02 8.39
CA SER A 360 -35.85 -50.12 9.79
C SER A 360 -34.55 -49.38 10.14
N ILE A 361 -34.29 -48.20 9.56
CA ILE A 361 -33.20 -47.34 10.06
C ILE A 361 -33.65 -46.72 11.39
N CYS A 362 -33.11 -47.12 12.55
CA CYS A 362 -33.57 -46.53 13.82
C CYS A 362 -33.38 -45.00 13.89
N LYS A 363 -34.10 -44.34 14.81
CA LYS A 363 -34.00 -42.89 15.03
C LYS A 363 -32.56 -42.40 15.21
N GLY A 364 -31.72 -43.16 15.90
CA GLY A 364 -30.30 -42.85 16.10
C GLY A 364 -29.53 -42.76 14.78
N HIS A 365 -29.63 -43.78 13.92
CA HIS A 365 -28.93 -43.79 12.63
C HIS A 365 -29.51 -42.80 11.63
N ALA A 366 -30.82 -42.59 11.63
CA ALA A 366 -31.44 -41.54 10.80
C ALA A 366 -30.94 -40.14 11.21
N THR A 367 -30.78 -39.90 12.52
CA THR A 367 -30.23 -38.64 13.05
C THR A 367 -28.75 -38.47 12.67
N GLN A 368 -27.95 -39.53 12.76
CA GLN A 368 -26.54 -39.49 12.36
C GLN A 368 -26.37 -39.24 10.85
N LEU A 369 -27.14 -39.94 10.02
CA LEU A 369 -27.15 -39.72 8.57
C LEU A 369 -27.59 -38.30 8.24
N ALA A 370 -28.62 -37.79 8.91
CA ALA A 370 -29.05 -36.41 8.78
C ALA A 370 -27.96 -35.43 9.19
N HIS A 371 -27.18 -35.69 10.25
CA HIS A 371 -26.06 -34.82 10.64
C HIS A 371 -24.95 -34.76 9.59
N LEU A 372 -24.61 -35.91 8.98
CA LEU A 372 -23.61 -35.97 7.90
C LEU A 372 -24.06 -35.18 6.65
N LEU A 373 -25.37 -35.11 6.41
CA LEU A 373 -25.96 -34.35 5.31
C LEU A 373 -26.31 -32.91 5.70
N HIS A 374 -25.88 -32.44 6.88
CA HIS A 374 -26.21 -31.14 7.45
C HIS A 374 -27.73 -30.87 7.55
N ILE A 375 -28.55 -31.88 7.85
CA ILE A 375 -30.00 -31.73 8.04
C ILE A 375 -30.31 -31.38 9.50
N TYR A 376 -31.27 -30.49 9.74
CA TYR A 376 -31.78 -30.11 11.05
C TYR A 376 -32.56 -31.26 11.67
N THR A 377 -32.13 -31.73 12.85
CA THR A 377 -32.74 -32.86 13.55
C THR A 377 -33.44 -32.46 14.85
N ASN A 378 -33.20 -31.26 15.36
CA ASN A 378 -33.79 -30.81 16.63
C ASN A 378 -35.29 -30.56 16.44
N GLY A 379 -36.13 -31.13 17.30
CA GLY A 379 -37.59 -30.97 17.22
C GLY A 379 -38.26 -31.67 16.04
N VAL A 380 -37.53 -32.45 15.23
CA VAL A 380 -38.08 -33.23 14.11
C VAL A 380 -38.38 -34.64 14.60
N ASP A 381 -39.63 -35.09 14.45
CA ASP A 381 -39.99 -36.47 14.78
C ASP A 381 -39.35 -37.46 13.79
N TYR A 382 -39.27 -38.73 14.19
CA TYR A 382 -38.57 -39.75 13.44
C TYR A 382 -39.20 -40.03 12.05
N GLY A 383 -40.53 -40.02 11.95
CA GLY A 383 -41.22 -40.27 10.68
C GLY A 383 -40.92 -39.18 9.67
N THR A 384 -40.99 -37.92 10.11
CA THR A 384 -40.61 -36.75 9.30
C THR A 384 -39.14 -36.81 8.88
N LEU A 385 -38.23 -37.18 9.78
CA LEU A 385 -36.80 -37.27 9.46
C LEU A 385 -36.52 -38.32 8.37
N VAL A 386 -37.14 -39.50 8.47
CA VAL A 386 -37.02 -40.55 7.46
C VAL A 386 -37.62 -40.12 6.13
N GLN A 387 -38.76 -39.42 6.14
CA GLN A 387 -39.37 -38.86 4.93
C GLN A 387 -38.44 -37.87 4.24
N ARG A 388 -37.80 -36.96 4.98
CA ARG A 388 -36.81 -36.00 4.44
C ARG A 388 -35.65 -36.73 3.77
N LEU A 389 -35.07 -37.72 4.45
CA LEU A 389 -33.96 -38.53 3.90
C LEU A 389 -34.37 -39.29 2.63
N ARG A 390 -35.58 -39.87 2.60
CA ARG A 390 -36.12 -40.55 1.41
C ARG A 390 -36.33 -39.58 0.24
N CYS A 391 -36.86 -38.40 0.52
CA CYS A 391 -37.08 -37.36 -0.50
C CYS A 391 -35.75 -36.90 -1.11
N LEU A 392 -34.75 -36.65 -0.29
CA LEU A 392 -33.40 -36.29 -0.74
C LEU A 392 -32.72 -37.43 -1.52
N TYR A 393 -32.86 -38.67 -1.05
CA TYR A 393 -32.33 -39.85 -1.75
C TYR A 393 -32.94 -40.01 -3.16
N ALA A 394 -34.25 -39.81 -3.29
CA ALA A 394 -34.95 -39.89 -4.57
C ALA A 394 -34.52 -38.80 -5.57
N ARG A 395 -33.91 -37.72 -5.10
CA ARG A 395 -33.48 -36.56 -5.89
C ARG A 395 -31.95 -36.40 -5.94
N LEU A 396 -31.21 -37.50 -5.74
CA LEU A 396 -29.76 -37.43 -5.69
C LEU A 396 -29.10 -36.88 -6.97
N GLY A 397 -29.69 -37.13 -8.14
CA GLY A 397 -29.18 -36.57 -9.42
C GLY A 397 -29.53 -35.10 -9.66
N ASP A 398 -30.15 -34.42 -8.69
CA ASP A 398 -30.50 -32.99 -8.73
C ASP A 398 -30.35 -32.38 -7.32
N TRP A 399 -29.20 -32.66 -6.69
CA TRP A 399 -28.94 -32.37 -5.27
C TRP A 399 -29.02 -30.87 -4.95
N ASP A 400 -28.42 -30.01 -5.77
CA ASP A 400 -28.39 -28.57 -5.53
C ASP A 400 -29.79 -27.96 -5.58
N ARG A 401 -30.63 -28.40 -6.52
CA ARG A 401 -32.03 -27.97 -6.59
C ARG A 401 -32.83 -28.50 -5.41
N ALA A 402 -32.63 -29.77 -5.01
CA ALA A 402 -33.29 -30.32 -3.84
C ALA A 402 -32.89 -29.58 -2.56
N LYS A 403 -31.61 -29.20 -2.40
CA LYS A 403 -31.12 -28.42 -1.27
C LYS A 403 -31.72 -27.03 -1.23
N LYS A 404 -31.87 -26.37 -2.38
CA LYS A 404 -32.53 -25.06 -2.51
C LYS A 404 -34.03 -25.13 -2.22
N GLU A 405 -34.72 -26.14 -2.74
CA GLU A 405 -36.16 -26.33 -2.54
C GLU A 405 -36.50 -26.69 -1.09
N PHE A 406 -35.62 -27.46 -0.44
CA PHE A 406 -35.75 -27.88 0.95
C PHE A 406 -34.78 -27.15 1.88
N GLU A 407 -34.43 -25.90 1.60
CA GLU A 407 -33.40 -25.14 2.34
C GLU A 407 -33.64 -25.15 3.85
N VAL A 408 -34.91 -25.08 4.28
CA VAL A 408 -35.33 -25.14 5.68
C VAL A 408 -35.03 -26.47 6.39
N TRP A 409 -34.74 -27.55 5.65
CA TRP A 409 -34.32 -28.83 6.23
C TRP A 409 -32.84 -28.85 6.58
N PHE A 410 -32.02 -27.99 6.00
CA PHE A 410 -30.58 -27.99 6.21
C PHE A 410 -30.20 -27.02 7.33
N LYS A 411 -29.28 -27.45 8.19
CA LYS A 411 -28.46 -26.53 8.98
C LYS A 411 -27.74 -25.66 7.95
N SER A 412 -27.94 -24.34 8.05
CA SER A 412 -27.19 -23.37 7.27
C SER A 412 -25.70 -23.74 7.37
N SER A 413 -25.10 -24.20 6.27
CA SER A 413 -23.69 -24.62 6.21
C SER A 413 -22.75 -23.43 6.36
N SER A 414 -23.24 -22.22 6.05
CA SER A 414 -22.77 -21.04 6.74
C SER A 414 -23.18 -21.19 8.20
N GLY A 415 -22.26 -21.60 9.08
CA GLY A 415 -22.31 -21.11 10.45
C GLY A 415 -22.65 -19.64 10.32
N LYS A 416 -23.87 -19.26 10.68
CA LYS A 416 -24.34 -17.90 10.45
C LYS A 416 -23.33 -17.04 11.20
N GLU A 417 -22.42 -16.39 10.46
CA GLU A 417 -22.21 -14.97 10.65
C GLU A 417 -23.59 -14.47 11.01
N LEU A 418 -23.78 -14.05 12.26
CA LEU A 418 -25.04 -13.51 12.76
C LEU A 418 -25.54 -12.59 11.66
N GLY A 419 -26.49 -13.05 10.84
CA GLY A 419 -26.79 -12.40 9.58
C GLY A 419 -27.04 -10.94 9.90
N SER A 420 -26.22 -10.05 9.35
CA SER A 420 -25.99 -8.68 9.84
C SER A 420 -26.96 -8.27 10.93
N CYS A 421 -26.55 -8.40 12.20
CA CYS A 421 -27.39 -7.95 13.32
C CYS A 421 -27.62 -6.42 13.29
N PHE A 422 -26.94 -5.71 12.38
CA PHE A 422 -27.22 -4.32 12.07
C PHE A 422 -28.57 -4.17 11.36
N ARG A 423 -29.42 -3.30 11.92
CA ARG A 423 -30.71 -2.87 11.34
C ARG A 423 -30.59 -2.42 9.88
N PHE A 424 -29.43 -1.88 9.49
CA PHE A 424 -29.13 -1.44 8.15
C PHE A 424 -27.80 -2.05 7.71
N PRO A 425 -27.70 -2.56 6.46
CA PRO A 425 -26.44 -3.07 5.96
C PRO A 425 -25.43 -1.91 5.90
N PRO A 426 -24.23 -2.05 6.49
CA PRO A 426 -23.21 -1.01 6.41
C PRO A 426 -22.77 -0.84 4.95
N LYS A 427 -22.76 0.41 4.46
CA LYS A 427 -22.12 0.73 3.19
C LYS A 427 -20.63 0.87 3.42
N MET A 428 -19.86 -0.10 2.97
CA MET A 428 -18.39 -0.02 2.98
C MET A 428 -17.94 1.10 2.05
N ARG A 429 -17.37 2.17 2.61
CA ARG A 429 -16.75 3.24 1.83
C ARG A 429 -15.47 2.69 1.21
N LYS A 430 -15.26 2.93 -0.08
CA LYS A 430 -13.97 2.68 -0.75
C LYS A 430 -13.16 3.98 -0.78
N PRO A 431 -11.83 3.94 -0.57
CA PRO A 431 -10.99 5.13 -0.69
C PRO A 431 -10.89 5.58 -2.14
N LEU A 432 -10.58 6.85 -2.38
CA LEU A 432 -10.40 7.43 -3.71
C LEU A 432 -9.40 6.62 -4.55
N VAL A 433 -8.32 6.15 -3.92
CA VAL A 433 -7.23 5.41 -4.59
C VAL A 433 -7.67 4.04 -5.12
N SER A 434 -8.81 3.52 -4.67
CA SER A 434 -9.40 2.30 -5.24
C SER A 434 -9.80 2.43 -6.71
N ASN A 435 -9.83 3.66 -7.25
CA ASN A 435 -10.04 3.95 -8.65
C ASN A 435 -8.88 4.80 -9.20
N PHE A 436 -7.68 4.22 -9.18
CA PHE A 436 -6.43 4.92 -9.54
C PHE A 436 -6.49 5.52 -10.96
N GLU A 437 -7.14 4.86 -11.93
CA GLU A 437 -7.31 5.36 -13.30
C GLU A 437 -8.01 6.73 -13.38
N LYS A 438 -8.86 7.04 -12.39
CA LYS A 438 -9.53 8.35 -12.29
C LYS A 438 -8.67 9.43 -11.61
N MET A 439 -7.49 9.07 -11.11
CA MET A 439 -6.54 9.98 -10.47
C MET A 439 -5.59 10.62 -11.47
N GLN A 440 -6.10 11.16 -12.57
CA GLN A 440 -5.30 11.85 -13.59
C GLN A 440 -4.48 13.03 -13.03
N HIS A 441 -4.85 13.54 -11.85
CA HIS A 441 -4.12 14.57 -11.12
C HIS A 441 -2.90 14.06 -10.35
N LEU A 442 -2.63 12.76 -10.30
CA LEU A 442 -1.50 12.20 -9.56
C LEU A 442 -0.37 11.84 -10.52
N THR A 443 0.32 12.86 -11.02
CA THR A 443 1.53 12.67 -11.84
C THR A 443 2.77 12.41 -10.99
N PHE A 444 3.90 12.05 -11.61
CA PHE A 444 5.22 12.03 -10.95
C PHE A 444 5.59 13.38 -10.33
N GLN A 445 5.17 14.49 -10.97
CA GLN A 445 5.37 15.83 -10.43
C GLN A 445 4.51 16.07 -9.19
N ASP A 446 3.25 15.65 -9.19
CA ASP A 446 2.35 15.78 -8.03
C ASP A 446 2.83 14.92 -6.85
N ALA A 447 3.29 13.70 -7.10
CA ALA A 447 3.89 12.87 -6.07
C ALA A 447 5.15 13.53 -5.49
N SER A 448 5.98 14.13 -6.34
CA SER A 448 7.14 14.90 -5.90
C SER A 448 6.72 16.10 -5.03
N PHE A 449 5.64 16.79 -5.39
CA PHE A 449 5.11 17.88 -4.58
C PHE A 449 4.62 17.45 -3.20
N ARG A 450 3.98 16.26 -3.11
CA ARG A 450 3.57 15.68 -1.83
C ARG A 450 4.77 15.29 -0.97
N CYS A 451 5.78 14.67 -1.56
CA CYS A 451 6.96 14.20 -0.84
C CYS A 451 7.86 15.33 -0.33
N PHE A 452 8.05 16.38 -1.14
CA PHE A 452 9.11 17.38 -0.93
C PHE A 452 8.61 18.82 -0.80
N GLY A 453 7.30 19.05 -0.90
CA GLY A 453 6.76 20.40 -1.05
C GLY A 453 7.08 20.92 -2.45
N ARG A 454 7.50 22.18 -2.60
CA ARG A 454 7.78 22.70 -3.96
C ARG A 454 9.14 22.23 -4.47
N VAL A 455 9.13 21.49 -5.58
CA VAL A 455 10.33 21.10 -6.33
C VAL A 455 10.27 21.60 -7.79
N PRO A 456 11.42 21.77 -8.47
CA PRO A 456 11.42 22.10 -9.89
C PRO A 456 10.64 21.07 -10.73
N PRO A 457 9.91 21.49 -11.78
CA PRO A 457 9.18 20.58 -12.68
C PRO A 457 10.07 19.51 -13.36
N SER A 458 11.37 19.77 -13.48
CA SER A 458 12.34 18.81 -14.02
C SER A 458 12.50 17.57 -13.14
N PHE A 459 12.21 17.68 -11.83
CA PHE A 459 12.37 16.58 -10.90
C PHE A 459 11.35 15.45 -11.17
N GLY A 460 10.06 15.78 -11.29
CA GLY A 460 9.02 14.81 -11.61
C GLY A 460 9.23 14.18 -12.99
N LYS A 461 9.57 15.00 -14.00
CA LYS A 461 9.88 14.52 -15.36
C LYS A 461 11.08 13.57 -15.39
N LYS A 462 12.14 13.87 -14.62
CA LYS A 462 13.30 12.99 -14.50
C LYS A 462 12.90 11.67 -13.86
N MET A 463 12.14 11.70 -12.76
CA MET A 463 11.68 10.48 -12.08
C MET A 463 10.82 9.60 -13.01
N GLU A 464 9.93 10.20 -13.78
CA GLU A 464 9.13 9.50 -14.78
C GLU A 464 10.00 8.87 -15.89
N ARG A 465 10.94 9.65 -16.44
CA ARG A 465 11.88 9.17 -17.47
C ARG A 465 12.73 8.02 -16.96
N ASP A 466 13.31 8.16 -15.77
CA ASP A 466 14.16 7.13 -15.16
C ASP A 466 13.34 5.85 -14.89
N TRP A 467 12.09 5.97 -14.43
CA TRP A 467 11.23 4.79 -14.24
C TRP A 467 10.83 4.09 -15.54
N ASN A 468 10.46 4.87 -16.57
CA ASN A 468 9.96 4.34 -17.82
C ASN A 468 11.08 3.79 -18.70
N VAL A 469 12.20 4.52 -18.80
CA VAL A 469 13.35 4.16 -19.64
C VAL A 469 14.28 3.23 -18.89
N ASP A 470 14.76 3.63 -17.71
CA ASP A 470 15.84 2.90 -17.02
C ASP A 470 15.28 1.78 -16.13
N GLY A 471 14.00 1.85 -15.78
CA GLY A 471 13.32 0.88 -14.91
C GLY A 471 13.67 1.03 -13.43
N SER A 472 14.39 2.10 -13.06
CA SER A 472 14.91 2.33 -11.72
C SER A 472 14.97 3.82 -11.43
N VAL A 473 14.59 4.22 -10.21
CA VAL A 473 14.64 5.61 -9.75
C VAL A 473 15.41 5.72 -8.45
N VAL A 474 16.15 6.80 -8.27
CA VAL A 474 16.81 7.17 -7.01
C VAL A 474 16.23 8.48 -6.51
N VAL A 475 15.70 8.48 -5.28
CA VAL A 475 14.90 9.60 -4.75
C VAL A 475 15.31 9.87 -3.28
N PRO A 476 15.62 11.11 -2.88
CA PRO A 476 16.11 11.45 -1.54
C PRO A 476 14.98 11.55 -0.49
N ILE A 477 13.99 10.65 -0.50
CA ILE A 477 12.79 10.80 0.35
C ILE A 477 13.09 10.69 1.85
N PHE A 478 14.20 10.06 2.24
CA PHE A 478 14.61 9.90 3.64
C PHE A 478 15.75 10.87 4.01
N ALA A 479 16.00 11.91 3.20
CA ALA A 479 16.97 12.96 3.55
C ALA A 479 16.68 13.59 4.92
N TRP A 480 15.40 13.64 5.31
CA TRP A 480 14.93 14.20 6.58
C TRP A 480 15.46 13.49 7.83
N LEU A 481 15.97 12.25 7.69
CA LEU A 481 16.62 11.52 8.79
C LEU A 481 17.86 12.25 9.32
N ARG A 482 18.46 13.14 8.52
CA ARG A 482 19.61 13.97 8.90
C ARG A 482 19.23 15.33 9.47
N ASP A 483 17.98 15.73 9.31
CA ASP A 483 17.55 17.06 9.72
C ASP A 483 17.59 17.16 11.24
N ASP A 484 18.17 18.23 11.75
CA ASP A 484 18.00 18.61 13.14
C ASP A 484 16.56 19.13 13.33
N TRP A 485 15.78 18.43 14.15
CA TRP A 485 14.36 18.75 14.36
C TRP A 485 14.08 19.32 15.76
N ASP A 486 15.02 19.21 16.70
CA ASP A 486 14.82 19.62 18.10
C ASP A 486 15.97 20.44 18.70
N GLY A 487 17.02 20.71 17.93
CA GLY A 487 18.21 21.46 18.38
C GLY A 487 19.16 20.64 19.26
N CYS A 488 18.79 19.40 19.60
CA CYS A 488 19.57 18.49 20.43
C CYS A 488 20.24 17.39 19.60
N HIS A 489 19.77 17.16 18.37
CA HIS A 489 20.25 16.11 17.47
C HIS A 489 20.74 16.72 16.14
N PRO A 490 21.94 17.32 16.10
CA PRO A 490 22.43 18.07 14.93
C PRO A 490 22.68 17.22 13.67
N ARG A 491 22.78 15.89 13.81
CA ARG A 491 22.82 14.92 12.68
C ARG A 491 21.49 14.19 12.48
N GLY A 492 20.42 14.70 13.05
CA GLY A 492 19.13 14.04 13.06
C GLY A 492 19.18 12.65 13.73
N LEU A 493 18.42 11.71 13.17
CA LEU A 493 18.31 10.34 13.68
C LEU A 493 19.53 9.48 13.32
N ILE A 494 20.40 9.96 12.42
CA ILE A 494 21.51 9.17 11.87
C ILE A 494 22.45 8.65 12.94
N ASP A 495 22.80 9.44 13.95
CA ASP A 495 23.71 9.00 15.02
C ASP A 495 23.14 7.79 15.77
N MET A 496 21.85 7.83 16.11
CA MET A 496 21.17 6.71 16.77
C MET A 496 21.02 5.50 15.86
N ILE A 497 20.79 5.71 14.56
CA ILE A 497 20.74 4.64 13.56
C ILE A 497 22.11 3.96 13.43
N GLU A 498 23.19 4.74 13.36
CA GLU A 498 24.56 4.23 13.30
C GLU A 498 24.89 3.39 14.55
N GLU A 499 24.49 3.86 15.73
CA GLU A 499 24.64 3.15 17.00
C GLU A 499 23.79 1.88 17.09
N GLU A 500 22.55 1.91 16.61
CA GLU A 500 21.70 0.73 16.52
C GLU A 500 22.37 -0.36 15.66
N PHE A 501 22.90 -0.01 14.48
CA PHE A 501 23.63 -0.96 13.66
C PHE A 501 24.91 -1.46 14.32
N ASN A 502 25.67 -0.59 15.00
CA ASN A 502 26.86 -1.02 15.74
C ASN A 502 26.51 -2.04 16.85
N MET A 503 25.38 -1.84 17.53
CA MET A 503 24.85 -2.80 18.51
C MET A 503 24.50 -4.15 17.84
N TYR A 504 23.80 -4.15 16.71
CA TYR A 504 23.53 -5.39 15.97
C TYR A 504 24.82 -6.07 15.49
N ASP A 505 25.78 -5.29 14.98
CA ASP A 505 27.07 -5.79 14.52
C ASP A 505 27.87 -6.42 15.67
N TRP A 506 27.87 -5.82 16.87
CA TRP A 506 28.48 -6.38 18.08
C TRP A 506 27.90 -7.75 18.46
N HIS A 507 26.58 -7.91 18.35
CA HIS A 507 25.88 -9.17 18.66
C HIS A 507 25.86 -10.16 17.49
N TYR A 508 26.50 -9.85 16.37
CA TYR A 508 26.50 -10.73 15.20
C TYR A 508 27.53 -11.85 15.36
N GLN A 509 27.06 -13.10 15.34
CA GLN A 509 27.92 -14.26 15.38
C GLN A 509 28.32 -14.71 13.97
N SER A 510 29.56 -14.41 13.57
CA SER A 510 30.13 -14.93 12.32
C SER A 510 30.39 -16.44 12.43
N ARG A 511 30.12 -17.19 11.35
CA ARG A 511 30.40 -18.63 11.27
C ARG A 511 31.80 -18.83 10.70
N LYS A 512 32.62 -19.67 11.35
CA LYS A 512 34.02 -19.93 10.95
C LYS A 512 34.19 -20.33 9.48
N HIS A 513 33.23 -21.07 8.92
CA HIS A 513 33.28 -21.60 7.54
C HIS A 513 32.43 -20.81 6.55
N ALA A 514 31.75 -19.76 6.99
CA ALA A 514 30.91 -18.93 6.14
C ALA A 514 31.11 -17.48 6.57
N PRO A 515 32.16 -16.81 6.04
CA PRO A 515 32.45 -15.43 6.39
C PRO A 515 31.25 -14.55 6.06
N ARG A 516 31.13 -13.46 6.80
CA ARG A 516 30.10 -12.45 6.55
C ARG A 516 30.37 -11.80 5.19
N VAL A 517 29.31 -11.65 4.40
CA VAL A 517 29.32 -11.04 3.06
C VAL A 517 28.51 -9.73 3.05
N GLY A 518 28.57 -8.99 4.17
CA GLY A 518 27.88 -7.71 4.35
C GLY A 518 26.40 -7.76 4.73
N TRP A 519 25.81 -8.94 4.96
CA TRP A 519 24.42 -9.05 5.42
C TRP A 519 24.30 -9.04 6.95
N ALA A 520 23.45 -8.17 7.50
CA ALA A 520 23.16 -8.07 8.93
C ALA A 520 21.97 -8.98 9.29
N LYS A 521 22.18 -10.30 9.23
CA LYS A 521 21.11 -11.32 9.35
C LYS A 521 20.39 -11.35 10.70
N ASN A 522 20.89 -10.65 11.72
CA ASN A 522 20.26 -10.47 13.02
C ASN A 522 19.40 -9.20 13.12
N ALA A 523 19.41 -8.32 12.10
CA ALA A 523 18.66 -7.06 12.08
C ALA A 523 17.49 -7.13 11.08
N TRP A 524 16.33 -7.64 11.53
CA TRP A 524 15.09 -7.74 10.72
C TRP A 524 14.03 -6.68 11.09
N TYR A 525 14.07 -6.24 12.34
CA TYR A 525 13.09 -5.36 12.99
C TYR A 525 13.76 -4.27 13.80
N SER A 526 14.94 -3.80 13.36
CA SER A 526 15.57 -2.62 13.94
C SER A 526 14.59 -1.43 13.90
N GLY A 527 14.77 -0.45 14.78
CA GLY A 527 13.93 0.74 14.84
C GLY A 527 13.85 1.42 13.47
N ILE A 528 14.97 1.51 12.74
CA ILE A 528 14.97 2.19 11.44
C ILE A 528 14.22 1.39 10.39
N GLN A 529 14.30 0.05 10.43
CA GLN A 529 13.49 -0.80 9.56
C GLN A 529 12.00 -0.61 9.84
N GLN A 530 11.58 -0.54 11.11
CA GLN A 530 10.19 -0.29 11.48
C GLN A 530 9.72 1.12 11.09
N LEU A 531 10.62 2.12 11.09
CA LEU A 531 10.31 3.49 10.73
C LEU A 531 10.09 3.63 9.22
N VAL A 532 11.05 3.20 8.39
CA VAL A 532 10.98 3.39 6.92
C VAL A 532 9.82 2.63 6.28
N ARG A 533 9.44 1.47 6.85
CA ARG A 533 8.31 0.65 6.37
C ARG A 533 6.95 1.33 6.54
N ARG A 534 6.87 2.42 7.32
CA ARG A 534 5.64 3.15 7.65
C ARG A 534 5.63 4.59 7.12
N ASP A 535 6.65 5.00 6.37
CA ASP A 535 6.75 6.35 5.79
C ASP A 535 5.77 6.54 4.64
N TYR A 536 5.01 7.64 4.67
CA TYR A 536 3.95 7.90 3.72
C TYR A 536 4.45 8.31 2.34
N ALA A 537 5.56 9.03 2.27
CA ALA A 537 6.15 9.41 0.99
C ALA A 537 6.67 8.16 0.28
N TYR A 538 7.31 7.25 1.02
CA TYR A 538 7.76 5.97 0.47
C TYR A 538 6.59 5.11 0.00
N TYR A 539 5.54 4.98 0.81
CA TYR A 539 4.32 4.27 0.42
C TYR A 539 3.66 4.87 -0.83
N LEU A 540 3.49 6.19 -0.88
CA LEU A 540 2.94 6.90 -2.03
C LEU A 540 3.73 6.61 -3.31
N LEU A 541 5.06 6.72 -3.25
CA LEU A 541 5.92 6.41 -4.40
C LEU A 541 5.80 4.94 -4.80
N TYR A 542 5.70 4.03 -3.84
CA TYR A 542 5.55 2.61 -4.13
C TYR A 542 4.24 2.32 -4.88
N VAL A 543 3.11 2.90 -4.43
CA VAL A 543 1.82 2.78 -5.13
C VAL A 543 1.88 3.39 -6.53
N LEU A 544 2.51 4.55 -6.68
CA LEU A 544 2.66 5.20 -8.00
C LEU A 544 3.51 4.37 -8.97
N LEU A 545 4.63 3.81 -8.50
CA LEU A 545 5.60 3.11 -9.34
C LEU A 545 5.16 1.68 -9.67
N ARG A 546 4.38 1.02 -8.80
CA ARG A 546 3.85 -0.31 -9.08
C ARG A 546 3.02 -0.31 -10.38
N PRO A 547 3.25 -1.25 -11.30
CA PRO A 547 2.49 -1.33 -12.56
C PRO A 547 0.97 -1.47 -12.39
N ASP A 548 0.52 -2.10 -11.31
CA ASP A 548 -0.90 -2.30 -11.00
C ASP A 548 -1.50 -1.23 -10.07
N HIS A 549 -0.68 -0.28 -9.62
CA HIS A 549 -1.05 0.75 -8.66
C HIS A 549 -1.78 0.22 -7.41
N GLN A 550 -1.50 -1.02 -7.01
CA GLN A 550 -2.13 -1.62 -5.82
C GLN A 550 -1.80 -0.77 -4.59
N TYR A 551 -2.86 -0.28 -3.93
CA TYR A 551 -2.73 0.54 -2.74
C TYR A 551 -2.75 -0.29 -1.44
N ARG A 552 -3.35 -1.48 -1.47
CA ARG A 552 -3.35 -2.40 -0.32
C ARG A 552 -2.05 -3.16 -0.28
N LEU A 553 -1.16 -2.71 0.58
CA LEU A 553 0.20 -3.22 0.67
C LEU A 553 0.49 -3.74 2.08
N ILE A 554 1.39 -4.71 2.19
CA ILE A 554 2.00 -5.11 3.47
C ILE A 554 3.51 -5.17 3.30
N SER A 555 4.24 -4.68 4.29
CA SER A 555 5.69 -4.75 4.30
C SER A 555 6.15 -6.17 4.48
N PHE A 556 7.05 -6.62 3.62
CA PHE A 556 7.73 -7.88 3.79
C PHE A 556 8.92 -7.69 4.75
N PRO A 557 8.96 -8.39 5.90
CA PRO A 557 10.12 -8.32 6.78
C PRO A 557 11.36 -8.91 6.11
N TYR A 558 12.45 -8.16 6.09
CA TYR A 558 13.72 -8.59 5.52
C TYR A 558 14.89 -8.04 6.34
N TYR A 559 16.00 -8.78 6.38
CA TYR A 559 17.18 -8.36 7.11
C TYR A 559 17.92 -7.20 6.42
N ALA A 560 18.67 -6.42 7.19
CA ALA A 560 19.44 -5.29 6.67
C ALA A 560 20.79 -5.72 6.06
N LYS A 561 21.46 -4.77 5.39
CA LYS A 561 22.86 -4.87 4.97
C LYS A 561 23.71 -3.97 5.87
N SER A 562 24.86 -4.46 6.31
CA SER A 562 25.92 -3.68 6.95
C SER A 562 27.24 -4.32 6.50
N ALA A 563 27.85 -3.74 5.46
CA ALA A 563 29.05 -4.26 4.85
C ALA A 563 30.28 -3.47 5.30
N TYR A 564 31.29 -4.16 5.82
CA TYR A 564 32.56 -3.58 6.25
C TYR A 564 33.62 -3.65 5.15
N PRO A 565 34.64 -2.75 5.17
CA PRO A 565 35.74 -2.82 4.22
C PRO A 565 36.37 -4.22 4.14
N GLY A 566 36.56 -4.74 2.93
CA GLY A 566 37.15 -6.05 2.67
C GLY A 566 36.15 -7.20 2.53
N GLU A 567 34.89 -7.04 2.94
CA GLU A 567 33.89 -8.10 2.78
C GLU A 567 33.52 -8.34 1.30
N GLN A 568 33.42 -9.61 0.92
CA GLN A 568 33.12 -10.04 -0.45
C GLN A 568 31.64 -9.83 -0.77
N THR A 569 31.33 -8.65 -1.29
CA THR A 569 29.96 -8.20 -1.59
C THR A 569 29.60 -8.30 -3.07
N ALA A 570 30.53 -8.68 -3.94
CA ALA A 570 30.32 -8.71 -5.39
C ALA A 570 29.39 -9.86 -5.80
N PHE A 571 28.29 -9.53 -6.47
CA PHE A 571 27.40 -10.50 -7.12
C PHE A 571 26.54 -9.80 -8.17
N ARG A 572 26.01 -10.58 -9.12
CA ARG A 572 25.02 -10.14 -10.12
C ARG A 572 23.94 -11.21 -10.25
N HIS A 573 22.69 -10.82 -10.22
CA HIS A 573 21.56 -11.74 -10.31
C HIS A 573 20.27 -11.05 -10.80
N LEU A 574 19.23 -11.85 -10.94
CA LEU A 574 17.86 -11.44 -11.20
C LEU A 574 16.92 -12.22 -10.27
N ASP A 575 16.13 -11.51 -9.47
CA ASP A 575 15.33 -12.05 -8.35
C ASP A 575 13.96 -12.61 -8.75
N ILE A 576 13.77 -12.91 -10.04
CA ILE A 576 12.50 -13.39 -10.57
C ILE A 576 12.70 -14.62 -11.44
N ASN A 577 11.74 -15.53 -11.41
CA ASN A 577 11.66 -16.60 -12.41
C ASN A 577 11.27 -16.00 -13.78
N VAL A 578 12.26 -15.79 -14.65
CA VAL A 578 12.04 -15.18 -15.97
C VAL A 578 11.09 -16.02 -16.83
N THR A 579 11.18 -17.34 -16.76
CA THR A 579 10.27 -18.23 -17.50
C THR A 579 8.82 -18.03 -17.07
N ASP A 580 8.54 -18.00 -15.77
CA ASP A 580 7.18 -17.77 -15.24
C ASP A 580 6.69 -16.35 -15.53
N LEU A 581 7.56 -15.35 -15.39
CA LEU A 581 7.25 -13.96 -15.70
C LEU A 581 6.82 -13.81 -17.17
N LEU A 582 7.61 -14.33 -18.10
CA LEU A 582 7.32 -14.24 -19.54
C LEU A 582 6.05 -15.02 -19.91
N ALA A 583 5.78 -16.15 -19.24
CA ALA A 583 4.63 -16.98 -19.54
C ALA A 583 3.30 -16.48 -18.94
N SER A 584 3.34 -15.87 -17.75
CA SER A 584 2.14 -15.62 -16.94
C SER A 584 2.05 -14.23 -16.31
N GLN A 585 3.05 -13.36 -16.52
CA GLN A 585 3.19 -12.09 -15.81
C GLN A 585 3.24 -12.25 -14.28
N ARG A 586 3.57 -13.46 -13.79
CA ARG A 586 3.77 -13.72 -12.36
C ARG A 586 4.89 -12.82 -11.85
N MET A 587 4.65 -12.15 -10.73
CA MET A 587 5.57 -11.19 -10.09
C MET A 587 5.87 -9.92 -10.92
N ALA A 588 5.18 -9.66 -12.05
CA ALA A 588 5.42 -8.47 -12.88
C ALA A 588 5.19 -7.14 -12.13
N ASN A 589 4.32 -7.16 -11.11
CA ASN A 589 3.97 -5.97 -10.33
C ASN A 589 4.86 -5.74 -9.10
N ALA A 590 5.70 -6.72 -8.74
CA ALA A 590 6.61 -6.58 -7.60
C ALA A 590 7.64 -5.50 -7.92
N ILE A 591 8.01 -4.64 -6.97
CA ILE A 591 9.12 -3.70 -7.17
C ILE A 591 10.07 -3.78 -5.98
N GLN A 592 11.35 -3.52 -6.20
CA GLN A 592 12.36 -3.65 -5.17
C GLN A 592 12.76 -2.27 -4.66
N GLY A 593 12.79 -2.11 -3.34
CA GLY A 593 13.19 -0.89 -2.66
C GLY A 593 14.47 -1.10 -1.83
N THR A 594 15.37 -0.12 -1.83
CA THR A 594 16.54 -0.11 -0.94
C THR A 594 16.78 1.31 -0.45
N VAL A 595 16.85 1.51 0.87
CA VAL A 595 17.21 2.79 1.48
C VAL A 595 18.66 2.74 1.91
N SER A 596 19.46 3.69 1.46
CA SER A 596 20.86 3.82 1.84
C SER A 596 20.99 4.64 3.11
N LEU A 597 21.64 4.08 4.12
CA LEU A 597 21.87 4.71 5.43
C LEU A 597 23.29 5.27 5.57
N THR A 598 24.12 5.09 4.55
CA THR A 598 25.48 5.61 4.42
C THR A 598 25.69 6.04 2.98
N ASP A 599 26.61 6.98 2.73
CA ASP A 599 26.97 7.36 1.37
C ASP A 599 27.67 6.21 0.63
N GLU A 600 27.15 5.87 -0.53
CA GLU A 600 27.78 4.91 -1.44
C GLU A 600 28.82 5.60 -2.34
N ASN A 601 29.71 4.78 -2.91
CA ASN A 601 30.70 5.23 -3.89
C ASN A 601 30.75 4.26 -5.09
N PRO A 602 31.44 4.60 -6.20
CA PRO A 602 31.45 3.77 -7.42
C PRO A 602 31.97 2.33 -7.23
N ARG A 603 32.76 2.07 -6.18
CA ARG A 603 33.31 0.75 -5.84
C ARG A 603 32.53 0.03 -4.72
N ASN A 604 31.57 0.70 -4.10
CA ASN A 604 30.74 0.16 -3.02
C ASN A 604 29.30 0.65 -3.14
N CYS A 605 28.63 0.23 -4.21
CA CYS A 605 27.25 0.60 -4.55
C CYS A 605 26.52 -0.61 -5.17
N THR A 606 25.30 -0.38 -5.63
CA THR A 606 24.60 -1.33 -6.49
C THR A 606 24.97 -1.09 -7.95
N GLU A 607 25.06 -2.17 -8.72
CA GLU A 607 25.17 -2.09 -10.18
C GLU A 607 23.96 -2.73 -10.84
N MET A 608 23.53 -2.20 -11.99
CA MET A 608 22.31 -2.64 -12.69
C MET A 608 22.48 -2.56 -14.21
N LEU A 609 21.74 -3.39 -14.96
CA LEU A 609 21.53 -3.20 -16.40
C LEU A 609 20.28 -2.34 -16.62
N LEU A 610 20.42 -1.02 -16.60
CA LEU A 610 19.30 -0.10 -16.76
C LEU A 610 18.66 -0.26 -18.14
N GLY A 611 17.33 -0.22 -18.22
CA GLY A 611 16.58 -0.41 -19.48
C GLY A 611 16.37 -1.87 -19.92
N MET A 612 16.98 -2.83 -19.23
CA MET A 612 16.91 -4.25 -19.58
C MET A 612 15.48 -4.83 -19.55
N GLN A 613 14.56 -4.23 -18.80
CA GLN A 613 13.16 -4.64 -18.78
C GLN A 613 12.51 -4.59 -20.17
N ASN A 614 13.01 -3.76 -21.08
CA ASN A 614 12.52 -3.64 -22.45
C ASN A 614 13.06 -4.73 -23.39
N HIS A 615 14.10 -5.46 -22.97
CA HIS A 615 14.80 -6.47 -23.76
C HIS A 615 14.78 -7.86 -23.13
N LEU A 616 14.10 -8.05 -21.99
CA LEU A 616 14.18 -9.27 -21.19
C LEU A 616 13.79 -10.52 -21.98
N ALA A 617 12.71 -10.47 -22.77
CA ALA A 617 12.24 -11.62 -23.56
C ALA A 617 13.26 -12.04 -24.62
N GLU A 618 13.84 -11.06 -25.31
CA GLU A 618 14.84 -11.29 -26.36
C GLU A 618 16.15 -11.83 -25.78
N TRP A 619 16.64 -11.24 -24.68
CA TRP A 619 17.82 -11.74 -24.00
C TRP A 619 17.62 -13.15 -23.44
N TRP A 620 16.44 -13.46 -22.89
CA TRP A 620 16.13 -14.80 -22.40
C TRP A 620 16.12 -15.83 -23.54
N GLN A 621 15.66 -15.44 -24.74
CA GLN A 621 15.77 -16.28 -25.93
C GLN A 621 17.24 -16.47 -26.35
N ASN A 622 18.06 -15.42 -26.36
CA ASN A 622 19.51 -15.56 -26.61
C ASN A 622 20.18 -16.54 -25.63
N LEU A 623 19.76 -16.54 -24.36
CA LEU A 623 20.26 -17.49 -23.36
C LEU A 623 19.85 -18.93 -23.67
N ARG A 624 18.63 -19.15 -24.17
CA ARG A 624 18.19 -20.47 -24.67
C ARG A 624 19.06 -20.96 -25.79
N ASP A 625 19.25 -20.12 -26.80
CA ASP A 625 19.96 -20.48 -28.02
C ASP A 625 21.44 -20.81 -27.72
N ARG A 626 22.03 -20.16 -26.71
CA ARG A 626 23.38 -20.44 -26.19
C ARG A 626 23.46 -21.63 -25.22
N GLY A 627 22.33 -22.22 -24.81
CA GLY A 627 22.30 -23.25 -23.77
C GLY A 627 22.73 -22.76 -22.38
N CYS A 628 22.63 -21.45 -22.13
CA CYS A 628 22.99 -20.80 -20.87
C CYS A 628 21.79 -20.51 -19.96
N GLN A 629 20.56 -20.74 -20.45
CA GLN A 629 19.36 -20.63 -19.63
C GLN A 629 19.42 -21.62 -18.46
N LYS A 630 19.12 -21.14 -17.26
CA LYS A 630 18.83 -21.98 -16.10
C LYS A 630 17.44 -21.65 -15.62
N ASP A 631 16.61 -22.65 -15.34
CA ASP A 631 15.33 -22.44 -14.68
C ASP A 631 15.53 -22.35 -13.17
N GLY A 632 14.82 -21.42 -12.55
CA GLY A 632 14.95 -21.16 -11.12
C GLY A 632 14.21 -19.90 -10.70
N LEU A 633 13.99 -19.78 -9.40
CA LEU A 633 13.34 -18.63 -8.78
C LEU A 633 14.24 -17.37 -8.81
N ILE A 634 15.56 -17.56 -8.89
CA ILE A 634 16.57 -16.50 -8.96
C ILE A 634 17.68 -16.95 -9.90
N HIS A 635 18.17 -16.03 -10.73
CA HIS A 635 19.20 -16.31 -11.73
C HIS A 635 20.48 -15.57 -11.38
N LYS A 636 21.56 -16.29 -11.06
CA LYS A 636 22.90 -15.70 -10.97
C LYS A 636 23.37 -15.37 -12.39
N ILE A 637 23.78 -14.13 -12.63
CA ILE A 637 24.21 -13.68 -13.95
C ILE A 637 25.73 -13.78 -14.04
N SER A 638 26.21 -14.68 -14.88
CA SER A 638 27.63 -14.88 -15.16
C SER A 638 28.05 -14.12 -16.43
N ALA A 639 29.36 -14.04 -16.68
CA ALA A 639 29.89 -13.49 -17.94
C ALA A 639 29.45 -14.27 -19.19
N ALA A 640 29.06 -15.55 -19.05
CA ALA A 640 28.50 -16.33 -20.15
C ALA A 640 27.04 -15.97 -20.46
N MET A 641 26.32 -15.42 -19.48
CA MET A 641 24.93 -14.99 -19.65
C MET A 641 24.81 -13.56 -20.16
N TRP A 642 25.80 -12.71 -19.88
CA TRP A 642 25.85 -11.33 -20.35
C TRP A 642 27.22 -11.06 -20.97
N THR A 643 27.28 -11.17 -22.30
CA THR A 643 28.52 -11.07 -23.07
C THR A 643 28.71 -9.66 -23.64
N ALA A 644 29.90 -9.36 -24.18
CA ALA A 644 30.14 -8.11 -24.91
C ALA A 644 29.23 -7.96 -26.13
N GLU A 645 28.85 -9.07 -26.77
CA GLU A 645 27.87 -9.07 -27.87
C GLU A 645 26.47 -8.67 -27.38
N ASP A 646 26.06 -9.10 -26.18
CA ASP A 646 24.80 -8.64 -25.58
C ASP A 646 24.88 -7.13 -25.27
N GLU A 647 26.01 -6.64 -24.73
CA GLU A 647 26.22 -5.21 -24.46
C GLU A 647 26.11 -4.36 -25.74
N GLU A 648 26.76 -4.80 -26.83
CA GLU A 648 26.68 -4.13 -28.13
C GLU A 648 25.27 -4.22 -28.72
N LYS A 649 24.64 -5.40 -28.70
CA LYS A 649 23.31 -5.65 -29.28
C LYS A 649 22.23 -4.80 -28.62
N PHE A 650 22.22 -4.76 -27.30
CA PHE A 650 21.18 -4.04 -26.54
C PHE A 650 21.57 -2.58 -26.26
N GLY A 651 22.83 -2.19 -26.47
CA GLY A 651 23.33 -0.87 -26.12
C GLY A 651 23.31 -0.61 -24.60
N LEU A 652 23.42 -1.68 -23.79
CA LEU A 652 23.33 -1.62 -22.33
C LEU A 652 24.65 -2.07 -21.70
N SER A 653 25.00 -1.49 -20.57
CA SER A 653 26.16 -1.92 -19.78
C SER A 653 25.82 -1.91 -18.29
N TRP A 654 26.65 -2.58 -17.48
CA TRP A 654 26.48 -2.56 -16.02
C TRP A 654 26.80 -1.18 -15.46
N GLU A 655 25.76 -0.44 -15.09
CA GLU A 655 25.87 0.92 -14.56
C GLU A 655 25.92 0.93 -13.03
N LYS A 656 26.73 1.84 -12.48
CA LYS A 656 26.84 2.06 -11.03
C LYS A 656 25.73 3.01 -10.57
N VAL A 657 24.80 2.51 -9.76
CA VAL A 657 23.70 3.30 -9.20
C VAL A 657 24.06 3.71 -7.78
N ILE A 658 24.69 4.88 -7.66
CA ILE A 658 25.23 5.40 -6.40
C ILE A 658 24.13 6.12 -5.62
N CYS A 659 23.87 5.68 -4.39
CA CYS A 659 22.93 6.32 -3.48
C CYS A 659 23.66 7.10 -2.38
N LYS A 660 23.13 8.25 -1.98
CA LYS A 660 23.55 8.98 -0.78
C LYS A 660 22.79 8.48 0.45
N GLN A 661 23.27 8.82 1.63
CA GLN A 661 22.52 8.60 2.86
C GLN A 661 21.12 9.24 2.73
N GLY A 662 20.06 8.51 3.09
CA GLY A 662 18.68 8.96 2.95
C GLY A 662 18.07 8.83 1.54
N ASP A 663 18.85 8.39 0.55
CA ASP A 663 18.29 8.04 -0.75
C ASP A 663 17.57 6.70 -0.68
N VAL A 664 16.46 6.59 -1.40
CA VAL A 664 15.83 5.32 -1.76
C VAL A 664 16.05 5.04 -3.23
N ARG A 665 16.45 3.81 -3.54
CA ARG A 665 16.37 3.26 -4.90
C ARG A 665 15.15 2.36 -5.00
N ILE A 666 14.31 2.59 -6.00
CA ILE A 666 13.17 1.74 -6.34
C ILE A 666 13.35 1.23 -7.77
N SER A 667 13.27 -0.08 -7.99
CA SER A 667 13.51 -0.70 -9.29
C SER A 667 12.46 -1.75 -9.67
N LYS A 668 12.23 -1.89 -10.96
CA LYS A 668 11.41 -2.98 -11.54
C LYS A 668 12.04 -4.34 -11.22
N PRO A 669 11.23 -5.41 -11.09
CA PRO A 669 11.73 -6.73 -10.69
C PRO A 669 12.47 -7.43 -11.84
N HIS A 670 12.31 -6.92 -13.06
CA HIS A 670 12.87 -7.44 -14.30
C HIS A 670 14.32 -7.02 -14.53
N LEU A 671 14.86 -6.14 -13.68
CA LEU A 671 16.19 -5.58 -13.86
C LEU A 671 17.27 -6.47 -13.25
N PRO A 672 18.19 -7.01 -14.07
CA PRO A 672 19.45 -7.53 -13.59
C PRO A 672 20.16 -6.52 -12.70
N HIS A 673 20.55 -6.95 -11.51
CA HIS A 673 21.21 -6.09 -10.55
C HIS A 673 22.22 -6.86 -9.71
N GLY A 674 23.02 -6.11 -8.98
CA GLY A 674 24.12 -6.66 -8.21
C GLY A 674 24.64 -5.70 -7.16
N SER A 675 25.71 -6.11 -6.51
CA SER A 675 26.52 -5.22 -5.68
C SER A 675 27.93 -5.25 -6.21
N THR A 676 28.61 -4.10 -6.17
CA THR A 676 30.05 -4.08 -6.35
C THR A 676 30.72 -4.73 -5.14
N GLY A 677 31.97 -5.17 -5.31
CA GLY A 677 32.77 -5.70 -4.21
C GLY A 677 34.23 -5.95 -4.61
N PRO A 678 35.11 -6.25 -3.63
CA PRO A 678 34.84 -6.23 -2.19
C PRO A 678 34.45 -4.83 -1.69
N ALA A 679 33.74 -4.76 -0.56
CA ALA A 679 33.30 -3.47 -0.01
C ALA A 679 34.52 -2.59 0.31
N THR A 680 34.51 -1.33 -0.12
CA THR A 680 35.64 -0.40 0.09
C THR A 680 35.45 0.51 1.31
N CYS A 681 34.23 0.63 1.81
CA CYS A 681 33.87 1.45 2.96
C CYS A 681 32.68 0.79 3.69
N LEU A 682 32.29 1.33 4.85
CA LEU A 682 31.06 0.91 5.51
C LEU A 682 29.87 1.21 4.59
N ARG A 683 29.01 0.22 4.34
CA ARG A 683 27.77 0.39 3.56
C ARG A 683 26.60 -0.24 4.28
N ARG A 684 25.67 0.59 4.74
CA ARG A 684 24.44 0.16 5.43
C ARG A 684 23.22 0.47 4.58
N THR A 685 22.36 -0.52 4.41
CA THR A 685 21.09 -0.37 3.68
C THR A 685 19.98 -1.15 4.35
N VAL A 686 18.75 -0.66 4.23
CA VAL A 686 17.54 -1.40 4.61
C VAL A 686 16.67 -1.65 3.38
N LEU A 687 15.90 -2.75 3.39
CA LEU A 687 15.13 -3.23 2.24
C LEU A 687 13.63 -3.26 2.59
N PRO A 688 12.93 -2.10 2.55
CA PRO A 688 11.51 -2.02 2.90
C PRO A 688 10.64 -2.41 1.70
N TRP A 689 10.53 -3.70 1.41
CA TRP A 689 9.67 -4.15 0.31
C TRP A 689 8.20 -4.21 0.73
N PHE A 690 7.30 -3.96 -0.21
CA PHE A 690 5.87 -4.12 -0.02
C PHE A 690 5.30 -5.16 -0.99
N VAL A 691 4.39 -5.99 -0.50
CA VAL A 691 3.69 -7.00 -1.28
C VAL A 691 2.22 -6.60 -1.38
N GLY A 692 1.61 -6.82 -2.55
CA GLY A 692 0.21 -6.46 -2.80
C GLY A 692 -0.74 -7.41 -2.08
N ILE A 693 -1.79 -6.88 -1.48
CA ILE A 693 -2.87 -7.65 -0.86
C ILE A 693 -4.08 -7.63 -1.79
N ARG A 694 -4.66 -8.80 -2.06
CA ARG A 694 -5.83 -8.96 -2.92
C ARG A 694 -7.11 -8.49 -2.23
N GLU A 695 -8.22 -8.55 -2.96
CA GLU A 695 -9.52 -8.05 -2.47
C GLU A 695 -10.10 -8.79 -1.27
N ASP A 696 -9.64 -10.01 -1.00
CA ASP A 696 -10.02 -10.79 0.18
C ASP A 696 -9.32 -10.33 1.47
N HIS A 697 -8.41 -9.35 1.37
CA HIS A 697 -7.59 -8.84 2.48
C HIS A 697 -6.73 -9.91 3.16
N GLU A 698 -6.45 -11.02 2.47
CA GLU A 698 -5.68 -12.14 3.02
C GLU A 698 -4.63 -12.65 2.02
N THR A 699 -5.02 -12.89 0.77
CA THR A 699 -4.11 -13.45 -0.24
C THR A 699 -3.18 -12.36 -0.77
N LEU A 700 -1.91 -12.70 -0.96
CA LEU A 700 -0.92 -11.81 -1.56
C LEU A 700 -0.86 -11.96 -3.08
N ASP A 701 -0.44 -10.91 -3.79
CA ASP A 701 -0.19 -10.97 -5.25
C ASP A 701 0.97 -11.89 -5.61
N SER A 702 1.91 -12.09 -4.67
CA SER A 702 2.96 -13.11 -4.65
C SER A 702 2.59 -14.24 -3.66
N PRO A 703 2.02 -15.37 -4.12
CA PRO A 703 1.66 -16.48 -3.24
C PRO A 703 2.84 -17.03 -2.40
N GLU A 704 4.04 -16.95 -2.95
CA GLU A 704 5.30 -17.33 -2.30
C GLU A 704 5.66 -16.49 -1.08
N SER A 705 5.07 -15.29 -0.96
CA SER A 705 5.30 -14.40 0.17
C SER A 705 4.45 -14.75 1.39
N GLY A 706 3.63 -15.81 1.31
CA GLY A 706 2.69 -16.23 2.34
C GLY A 706 1.35 -15.48 2.27
N THR A 707 0.70 -15.29 3.40
CA THR A 707 -0.55 -14.52 3.52
C THR A 707 -0.38 -13.23 4.33
N TRP A 708 -1.37 -12.34 4.25
CA TRP A 708 -1.42 -11.15 5.11
C TRP A 708 -1.35 -11.52 6.59
N SER A 709 -2.09 -12.54 7.03
CA SER A 709 -2.09 -12.98 8.42
C SER A 709 -0.72 -13.49 8.87
N GLU A 710 -0.01 -14.22 8.02
CA GLU A 710 1.35 -14.71 8.30
C GLU A 710 2.35 -13.56 8.42
N LEU A 711 2.33 -12.61 7.49
CA LEU A 711 3.23 -11.44 7.54
C LEU A 711 2.88 -10.49 8.70
N SER A 712 1.59 -10.31 9.01
CA SER A 712 1.12 -9.57 10.20
C SER A 712 1.66 -10.20 11.48
N ALA A 713 1.58 -11.54 11.60
CA ALA A 713 2.17 -12.27 12.72
C ALA A 713 3.69 -12.06 12.80
N CYS A 714 4.40 -12.05 11.67
CA CYS A 714 5.83 -11.78 11.62
C CYS A 714 6.17 -10.40 12.22
N HIS A 715 5.46 -9.33 11.82
CA HIS A 715 5.65 -7.98 12.39
C HIS A 715 5.26 -7.89 13.86
N ARG A 716 4.23 -8.61 14.28
CA ARG A 716 3.77 -8.60 15.67
C ARG A 716 4.81 -9.27 16.59
N ASP A 717 5.37 -10.40 16.15
CA ASP A 717 6.17 -11.31 16.95
C ASP A 717 7.67 -11.20 16.67
N PHE A 718 8.08 -10.28 15.78
CA PHE A 718 9.45 -10.09 15.28
C PHE A 718 10.10 -11.37 14.74
N SER A 719 9.29 -12.25 14.14
CA SER A 719 9.77 -13.49 13.54
C SER A 719 10.09 -13.30 12.06
N SER A 720 10.97 -14.14 11.51
CA SER A 720 11.24 -14.12 10.06
C SER A 720 10.17 -14.93 9.32
N PRO A 721 9.72 -14.47 8.13
CA PRO A 721 8.89 -15.27 7.24
C PRO A 721 9.54 -16.60 6.87
N GLU A 722 8.73 -17.61 6.56
CA GLU A 722 9.23 -18.96 6.23
C GLU A 722 9.91 -19.02 4.86
N GLN A 723 9.38 -18.24 3.92
CA GLN A 723 9.90 -18.09 2.55
C GLN A 723 10.36 -16.65 2.33
N THR A 724 11.24 -16.43 1.37
CA THR A 724 11.57 -15.11 0.83
C THR A 724 10.49 -14.66 -0.15
N PRO A 725 10.46 -13.38 -0.58
CA PRO A 725 9.50 -12.92 -1.60
C PRO A 725 9.64 -13.66 -2.94
N SER A 726 10.81 -14.23 -3.21
CA SER A 726 11.09 -15.06 -4.38
C SER A 726 10.72 -16.54 -4.18
N GLY A 727 10.18 -16.95 -3.03
CA GLY A 727 9.72 -18.32 -2.74
C GLY A 727 10.79 -19.29 -2.27
N TRP A 728 12.03 -18.85 -2.08
CA TRP A 728 13.04 -19.68 -1.44
C TRP A 728 12.79 -19.79 0.06
N SER A 729 13.05 -20.94 0.65
CA SER A 729 13.08 -21.06 2.10
C SER A 729 14.09 -20.06 2.70
N SER A 730 13.69 -19.35 3.74
CA SER A 730 14.59 -18.48 4.53
C SER A 730 15.81 -19.24 5.06
N GLN A 731 15.74 -20.57 5.16
CA GLN A 731 16.90 -21.41 5.50
C GLN A 731 18.06 -21.28 4.50
N LYS A 732 17.75 -21.13 3.20
CA LYS A 732 18.77 -20.98 2.14
C LYS A 732 19.65 -19.74 2.33
N TYR A 733 19.10 -18.69 2.95
CA TYR A 733 19.81 -17.43 3.19
C TYR A 733 20.46 -17.34 4.57
N GLY A 734 20.66 -18.48 5.25
CA GLY A 734 21.39 -18.55 6.51
C GLY A 734 20.54 -18.96 7.72
N GLY A 735 19.26 -19.28 7.51
CA GLY A 735 18.37 -19.78 8.56
C GLY A 735 17.25 -18.80 8.90
N ARG A 736 16.11 -19.36 9.32
CA ARG A 736 15.15 -18.66 10.18
C ARG A 736 15.87 -18.31 11.48
N LEU A 737 15.73 -17.09 11.97
CA LEU A 737 16.19 -16.76 13.31
C LEU A 737 15.46 -17.67 14.30
N ALA A 738 16.21 -18.45 15.08
CA ALA A 738 15.61 -19.33 16.09
C ALA A 738 14.78 -18.54 17.11
N HIS A 739 15.24 -17.32 17.41
CA HIS A 739 14.58 -16.36 18.30
C HIS A 739 14.78 -14.94 17.74
N PRO A 740 13.82 -14.02 17.95
CA PRO A 740 14.03 -12.61 17.66
C PRO A 740 15.20 -12.06 18.48
N PHE A 741 15.83 -10.98 18.02
CA PHE A 741 16.85 -10.31 18.80
C PHE A 741 16.24 -9.80 20.12
N SER A 742 16.81 -10.21 21.26
CA SER A 742 16.16 -10.09 22.59
C SER A 742 15.84 -8.67 23.03
N ALA A 743 16.50 -7.66 22.46
CA ALA A 743 16.25 -6.24 22.72
C ALA A 743 15.46 -5.54 21.59
N SER A 744 14.82 -6.31 20.70
CA SER A 744 13.92 -5.75 19.70
C SER A 744 12.69 -5.18 20.39
N ILE A 745 12.48 -3.87 20.24
CA ILE A 745 11.33 -3.16 20.80
C ILE A 745 10.41 -2.78 19.65
N ARG A 746 9.11 -2.75 19.94
CA ARG A 746 8.12 -2.25 19.00
C ARG A 746 8.21 -0.74 18.92
N LEU A 747 8.45 -0.22 17.72
CA LEU A 747 8.29 1.20 17.46
C LEU A 747 6.79 1.54 17.65
N PRO A 748 6.43 2.50 18.54
CA PRO A 748 5.05 2.82 18.86
C PRO A 748 4.17 3.12 17.63
N GLU A 749 2.86 3.06 17.82
CA GLU A 749 1.86 3.40 16.78
C GLU A 749 2.15 4.81 16.26
N SER A 750 2.14 4.93 14.93
CA SER A 750 2.62 6.15 14.26
C SER A 750 1.56 6.78 13.38
N SER A 751 0.65 5.98 12.81
CA SER A 751 -0.48 6.42 11.99
C SER A 751 -1.28 5.24 11.40
N PRO A 752 -2.57 5.41 11.07
CA PRO A 752 -3.41 4.40 10.43
C PRO A 752 -2.80 3.75 9.17
N ILE A 753 -2.39 4.50 8.14
CA ILE A 753 -1.74 3.88 6.95
C ILE A 753 -0.46 3.13 7.34
N GLY A 754 0.36 3.72 8.22
CA GLY A 754 1.60 3.11 8.69
C GLY A 754 1.37 1.77 9.39
N ASP A 755 0.32 1.67 10.20
CA ASP A 755 -0.03 0.45 10.91
C ASP A 755 -0.68 -0.59 9.98
N ALA A 756 -1.42 -0.17 8.94
CA ALA A 756 -1.87 -1.07 7.88
C ALA A 756 -0.71 -1.69 7.09
N LEU A 757 0.33 -0.90 6.80
CA LEU A 757 1.53 -1.37 6.10
C LEU A 757 2.32 -2.45 6.86
N ILE A 758 2.11 -2.61 8.16
CA ILE A 758 2.73 -3.68 8.96
C ILE A 758 1.70 -4.68 9.51
N GLY A 759 0.50 -4.69 8.95
CA GLY A 759 -0.56 -5.66 9.27
C GLY A 759 -1.18 -5.51 10.66
N ARG A 760 -1.07 -4.34 11.29
CA ARG A 760 -1.75 -4.04 12.57
C ARG A 760 -3.16 -3.52 12.38
N GLU A 761 -3.41 -2.87 11.25
CA GLU A 761 -4.70 -2.31 10.88
C GLU A 761 -5.15 -2.86 9.53
N ARG A 762 -6.46 -2.85 9.25
CA ARG A 762 -6.97 -3.26 7.95
C ARG A 762 -7.11 -2.07 7.00
N TRP A 763 -6.91 -2.32 5.71
CA TRP A 763 -7.07 -1.32 4.66
C TRP A 763 -8.51 -0.81 4.45
N ASP A 764 -9.50 -1.52 4.98
CA ASP A 764 -10.91 -1.14 4.95
C ASP A 764 -11.38 -0.41 6.21
N SER A 765 -10.46 -0.08 7.14
CA SER A 765 -10.81 0.68 8.32
C SER A 765 -11.11 2.15 7.98
N PRO A 766 -12.07 2.79 8.68
CA PRO A 766 -12.43 4.18 8.39
C PRO A 766 -11.25 5.17 8.48
N ALA A 767 -10.36 4.98 9.46
CA ALA A 767 -9.20 5.84 9.66
C ALA A 767 -8.18 5.72 8.51
N VAL A 768 -7.92 4.51 8.04
CA VAL A 768 -7.05 4.28 6.88
C VAL A 768 -7.65 4.90 5.62
N ILE A 769 -8.96 4.74 5.40
CA ILE A 769 -9.64 5.32 4.24
C ILE A 769 -9.56 6.86 4.26
N GLU A 770 -9.74 7.50 5.42
CA GLU A 770 -9.65 8.95 5.54
C GLU A 770 -8.25 9.48 5.19
N GLU A 771 -7.19 8.86 5.73
CA GLU A 771 -5.83 9.27 5.40
C GLU A 771 -5.47 8.98 3.94
N LEU A 772 -5.97 7.88 3.34
CA LEU A 772 -5.79 7.59 1.92
C LEU A 772 -6.43 8.67 1.04
N ASP A 773 -7.62 9.12 1.40
CA ASP A 773 -8.34 10.17 0.66
C ASP A 773 -7.61 11.51 0.73
N VAL A 774 -6.88 11.79 1.82
CA VAL A 774 -5.98 12.93 1.92
C VAL A 774 -4.72 12.72 1.08
N LEU A 775 -4.02 11.59 1.29
CA LEU A 775 -2.74 11.29 0.67
C LEU A 775 -2.81 11.23 -0.86
N PHE A 776 -3.90 10.70 -1.42
CA PHE A 776 -4.14 10.58 -2.87
C PHE A 776 -5.14 11.61 -3.43
N GLY A 777 -5.76 12.44 -2.57
CA GLY A 777 -6.72 13.47 -2.98
C GLY A 777 -6.08 14.62 -3.77
N ARG A 778 -6.89 15.50 -4.38
CA ARG A 778 -6.41 16.57 -5.28
C ARG A 778 -5.52 17.65 -4.63
N ASN A 779 -5.60 17.81 -3.30
CA ASN A 779 -4.85 18.83 -2.58
C ASN A 779 -3.47 18.29 -2.16
N TRP A 780 -2.46 18.53 -2.99
CA TRP A 780 -1.10 18.04 -2.71
C TRP A 780 -0.50 18.69 -1.46
N GLN A 781 -0.85 19.93 -1.11
CA GLN A 781 -0.38 20.61 0.10
C GLN A 781 -0.88 19.89 1.36
N ARG A 782 -2.16 19.50 1.37
CA ARG A 782 -2.73 18.74 2.49
C ARG A 782 -2.06 17.37 2.64
N ALA A 783 -1.78 16.68 1.53
CA ALA A 783 -1.02 15.44 1.55
C ALA A 783 0.43 15.65 2.03
N HIS A 784 1.09 16.73 1.60
CA HIS A 784 2.42 17.08 2.07
C HIS A 784 2.45 17.34 3.59
N ARG A 785 1.47 18.11 4.12
CA ARG A 785 1.32 18.32 5.56
C ARG A 785 1.14 17.02 6.32
N LEU A 786 0.27 16.13 5.83
CA LEU A 786 0.08 14.80 6.41
C LEU A 786 1.38 13.99 6.48
N ILE A 787 2.20 14.02 5.42
CA ILE A 787 3.52 13.36 5.39
C ILE A 787 4.46 13.97 6.44
N GLN A 788 4.51 15.30 6.58
CA GLN A 788 5.37 15.95 7.58
C GLN A 788 4.93 15.62 9.01
N GLU A 789 3.63 15.70 9.29
CA GLU A 789 3.06 15.35 10.60
C GLU A 789 3.37 13.89 10.97
N GLN A 790 3.26 12.96 10.01
CA GLN A 790 3.62 11.57 10.21
C GLN A 790 5.12 11.40 10.53
N ARG A 791 6.00 12.10 9.82
CA ARG A 791 7.46 12.05 10.07
C ARG A 791 7.84 12.64 11.42
N ASP A 792 7.18 13.71 11.85
CA ASP A 792 7.39 14.29 13.18
C ASP A 792 6.95 13.34 14.29
N ARG A 793 5.83 12.63 14.11
CA ARG A 793 5.43 11.53 15.02
C ARG A 793 6.47 10.41 15.00
N ALA A 794 6.97 10.03 13.83
CA ALA A 794 7.96 8.97 13.68
C ALA A 794 9.31 9.31 14.37
N ARG A 795 9.78 10.57 14.29
CA ARG A 795 10.98 11.04 15.01
C ARG A 795 10.86 10.83 16.51
N ARG A 796 9.77 11.33 17.11
CA ARG A 796 9.50 11.19 18.54
C ARG A 796 9.37 9.73 18.97
N ALA A 797 8.68 8.92 18.16
CA ALA A 797 8.57 7.49 18.41
C ALA A 797 9.93 6.78 18.35
N TYR A 798 10.80 7.18 17.43
CA TYR A 798 12.14 6.60 17.28
C TYR A 798 13.04 6.91 18.47
N LEU A 799 13.04 8.15 18.96
CA LEU A 799 13.77 8.53 20.17
C LEU A 799 13.42 7.61 21.35
N LEU A 800 12.12 7.52 21.66
CA LEU A 800 11.64 6.68 22.75
C LEU A 800 12.01 5.20 22.53
N HIS A 801 11.84 4.71 21.30
CA HIS A 801 12.25 3.35 20.93
C HIS A 801 13.74 3.11 21.19
N PHE A 802 14.61 4.03 20.76
CA PHE A 802 16.05 3.90 20.91
C PHE A 802 16.48 3.82 22.38
N GLU A 803 15.94 4.71 23.24
CA GLU A 803 16.16 4.66 24.69
C GLU A 803 15.70 3.33 25.30
N MET A 804 14.53 2.85 24.91
CA MET A 804 13.99 1.56 25.37
C MET A 804 14.87 0.39 24.90
N THR A 805 15.34 0.41 23.66
CA THR A 805 16.26 -0.60 23.11
C THR A 805 17.57 -0.60 23.88
N MET A 806 18.16 0.56 24.17
CA MET A 806 19.39 0.65 24.98
C MET A 806 19.20 0.01 26.36
N LYS A 807 18.08 0.32 27.04
CA LYS A 807 17.76 -0.25 28.35
C LYS A 807 17.54 -1.76 28.29
N ALA A 808 16.75 -2.23 27.32
CA ALA A 808 16.46 -3.65 27.13
C ALA A 808 17.73 -4.43 26.78
N GLU A 809 18.60 -3.89 25.93
CA GLU A 809 19.86 -4.51 25.54
C GLU A 809 20.81 -4.64 26.74
N ARG A 810 20.96 -3.59 27.55
CA ARG A 810 21.73 -3.64 28.80
C ARG A 810 21.21 -4.72 29.75
N GLN A 811 19.90 -4.78 29.92
CA GLN A 811 19.26 -5.76 30.81
C GLN A 811 19.46 -7.20 30.33
N GLN A 812 19.31 -7.45 29.03
CA GLN A 812 19.36 -8.81 28.47
C GLN A 812 20.78 -9.36 28.35
N PHE A 813 21.76 -8.51 28.03
CA PHE A 813 23.14 -8.94 27.76
C PHE A 813 24.11 -8.66 28.91
N GLY A 814 23.71 -7.89 29.93
CA GLY A 814 24.52 -7.65 31.13
C GLY A 814 25.92 -7.12 30.80
N ALA A 815 26.97 -7.80 31.26
CA ALA A 815 28.37 -7.42 31.00
C ALA A 815 28.77 -7.50 29.50
N HIS A 816 28.00 -8.19 28.67
CA HIS A 816 28.19 -8.30 27.23
C HIS A 816 27.38 -7.27 26.43
N SER A 817 26.68 -6.36 27.10
CA SER A 817 25.93 -5.29 26.45
C SER A 817 26.84 -4.35 25.65
N TYR A 818 26.46 -4.05 24.41
CA TYR A 818 27.12 -3.05 23.57
C TYR A 818 27.17 -1.70 24.26
N PHE A 819 26.01 -1.21 24.71
CA PHE A 819 25.89 0.13 25.28
C PHE A 819 26.60 0.26 26.64
N LEU A 820 26.55 -0.77 27.49
CA LEU A 820 27.26 -0.77 28.77
C LEU A 820 28.79 -0.79 28.57
N ARG A 821 29.27 -1.57 27.60
CA ARG A 821 30.71 -1.67 27.30
C ARG A 821 31.23 -0.36 26.72
N LYS A 822 30.50 0.24 25.77
CA LYS A 822 30.84 1.54 25.19
C LYS A 822 30.92 2.64 26.26
N GLU A 823 29.95 2.69 27.18
CA GLU A 823 29.95 3.64 28.31
C GLU A 823 31.17 3.47 29.22
N LYS A 824 31.64 2.24 29.43
CA LYS A 824 32.84 1.92 30.21
C LYS A 824 34.16 2.11 29.44
N GLY A 825 34.11 2.58 28.20
CA GLY A 825 35.30 2.71 27.35
C GLY A 825 35.93 1.37 26.95
N LEU A 826 35.17 0.28 27.01
CA LEU A 826 35.62 -1.05 26.58
C LEU A 826 35.44 -1.23 25.07
N SER A 827 36.25 -2.10 24.47
CA SER A 827 36.09 -2.42 23.04
C SER A 827 34.72 -3.03 22.76
N VAL A 828 34.09 -2.48 21.72
CA VAL A 828 32.82 -2.94 21.11
C VAL A 828 33.02 -3.27 19.63
N LEU A 829 34.27 -3.51 19.21
CA LEU A 829 34.57 -3.96 17.86
C LEU A 829 34.01 -5.38 17.67
N PRO A 830 33.20 -5.62 16.62
CA PRO A 830 32.71 -6.96 16.32
C PRO A 830 33.86 -7.90 15.97
N ASN A 831 33.76 -9.18 16.34
CA ASN A 831 34.82 -10.18 16.13
C ASN A 831 35.19 -10.45 14.66
N PHE A 832 34.37 -10.00 13.71
CA PHE A 832 34.60 -10.18 12.26
C PHE A 832 35.32 -9.00 11.62
N VAL A 833 35.49 -7.89 12.35
CA VAL A 833 36.32 -6.74 11.99
C VAL A 833 37.69 -6.96 12.61
#